data_AF-A0AB37LEY7-F1
#
_entry.id   AF-A0AB37LEY7-F1
#
_cell.length_a   1.000
_cell.length_b   1.000
_cell.length_c   1.000
_cell.angle_alpha   90.00
_cell.angle_beta   90.00
_cell.angle_gamma   90.00
#
_symmetry.space_group_name_H-M   'P 1'
#
loop_
_entity.id
_entity.type
_entity.pdbx_description
1 polymer ?
#
loop_
_entity_poly.entity_id
_entity_poly.type
_entity_poly.pdbx_seq_one_letter_code
_entity_poly.pdbx_strand_id
1 'polypeptide(L)'
;MPDNYSVAIETGGYRLLELFAERCGDDAAVTITDGDGHQIASHAMPVAERRHRFLIPVPTNVCITVSARQLTVRFAYLSECENLLDEGVRFISMNPYDNEWDAQPTLGQIYDRFARPAAHFEPFARWMNDPNGLCRFQGRYHLFYQFNPYGFGWDNMHWGHAVSRDLVHWTHLPIFLEPQLELHIDERIVGGAFSGSAVTVDAYDNPCKGDDAAAIRLYLTRHLETRGDESSVTEYQTTCLCEDGVHASVESPVALRVNDGFGFDFRDPKVETGMSGEAINPERAYMVTATNLPVAEFAAGAVSSAAPGISVQGTDGWFTCGPQGRPGTDKPNMDTVPAMALFSAKKPLKRNVTWQYEGPVLADFGHQLSRTYECPDLFQLDGKTVAIGALMHYRDKQGRFQQVRWYVGDLKDTADGPRLQVGNSDWCDFGTGYYATQSFADDDGRRIVFGWYTDFPAMRVEKPCIANGMMSLPRELHVRDGRLTSRPVKEAYEQLLGDRLEAHADENGTFFIVPNNAYYTDMHLADDNDFTMLIATGTNTANGNSMELQLQRRNGVTRLVTKGTVVDDVDFDSGITDVRRVEIFFDRNVVEVFLNNGEAAGSMLFQGADGDGEFRFVADGKVDCVDVRVLDGIWR
;
A
#
# COMPACT_ATOMS: atom_id res chain seq x y z
N MET A 1 -27.32 -8.20 -19.59
CA MET A 1 -26.69 -9.15 -18.65
C MET A 1 -27.56 -10.39 -18.62
N PRO A 2 -27.01 -11.61 -18.58
CA PRO A 2 -27.85 -12.76 -18.31
C PRO A 2 -28.43 -12.58 -16.91
N ASP A 3 -29.76 -12.53 -16.79
CA ASP A 3 -30.45 -12.44 -15.50
C ASP A 3 -30.13 -13.64 -14.60
N ASN A 4 -29.65 -14.74 -15.20
CA ASN A 4 -29.21 -15.96 -14.55
C ASN A 4 -27.96 -16.51 -15.24
N TYR A 5 -26.95 -16.92 -14.46
CA TYR A 5 -25.77 -17.64 -14.97
C TYR A 5 -25.27 -18.62 -13.90
N SER A 6 -24.49 -19.61 -14.32
CA SER A 6 -23.95 -20.62 -13.43
C SER A 6 -22.53 -21.02 -13.79
N VAL A 7 -21.80 -21.50 -12.79
CA VAL A 7 -20.46 -22.08 -12.94
C VAL A 7 -20.41 -23.41 -12.19
N ALA A 8 -19.73 -24.40 -12.76
CA ALA A 8 -19.40 -25.64 -12.07
C ALA A 8 -18.03 -25.51 -11.42
N ILE A 9 -17.91 -25.94 -10.16
CA ILE A 9 -16.65 -25.88 -9.40
C ILE A 9 -16.43 -27.17 -8.62
N GLU A 10 -15.17 -27.56 -8.51
CA GLU A 10 -14.68 -28.63 -7.65
C GLU A 10 -14.30 -28.07 -6.28
N THR A 11 -14.88 -28.58 -5.21
CA THR A 11 -14.66 -28.05 -3.85
C THR A 11 -13.36 -28.53 -3.23
N GLY A 12 -12.83 -29.68 -3.63
CA GLY A 12 -11.63 -30.26 -3.03
C GLY A 12 -11.72 -30.33 -1.49
N GLY A 13 -10.64 -29.95 -0.80
CA GLY A 13 -10.62 -29.90 0.68
C GLY A 13 -11.32 -28.70 1.32
N TYR A 14 -11.93 -27.80 0.54
CA TYR A 14 -12.54 -26.56 1.03
C TYR A 14 -13.98 -26.78 1.49
N ARG A 15 -14.38 -26.05 2.54
CA ARG A 15 -15.66 -26.26 3.24
C ARG A 15 -16.61 -25.07 3.14
N LEU A 16 -16.11 -23.93 2.64
CA LEU A 16 -16.88 -22.70 2.51
C LEU A 16 -16.69 -22.10 1.12
N LEU A 17 -17.78 -21.71 0.47
CA LEU A 17 -17.78 -20.87 -0.72
C LEU A 17 -18.21 -19.46 -0.32
N GLU A 18 -17.39 -18.48 -0.66
CA GLU A 18 -17.64 -17.08 -0.38
C GLU A 18 -17.87 -16.30 -1.67
N LEU A 19 -18.97 -15.55 -1.75
CA LEU A 19 -19.37 -14.80 -2.96
C LEU A 19 -19.70 -13.36 -2.60
N PHE A 20 -19.03 -12.40 -3.25
CA PHE A 20 -19.28 -10.97 -3.11
C PHE A 20 -20.16 -10.53 -4.28
N ALA A 21 -21.43 -10.30 -4.00
CA ALA A 21 -22.46 -10.10 -5.01
C ALA A 21 -23.05 -8.70 -4.97
N GLU A 22 -23.46 -8.22 -6.14
CA GLU A 22 -24.17 -6.96 -6.35
C GLU A 22 -25.56 -7.22 -6.93
N ARG A 23 -26.59 -6.64 -6.33
CA ARG A 23 -28.00 -6.82 -6.71
C ARG A 23 -28.24 -6.27 -8.12
N CYS A 24 -28.97 -7.03 -8.94
CA CYS A 24 -29.43 -6.59 -10.27
C CYS A 24 -30.96 -6.64 -10.41
N GLY A 25 -31.68 -7.23 -9.46
CA GLY A 25 -33.14 -7.30 -9.43
C GLY A 25 -33.68 -7.69 -8.05
N ASP A 26 -35.01 -7.79 -7.94
CA ASP A 26 -35.71 -7.94 -6.66
C ASP A 26 -35.54 -9.34 -6.04
N ASP A 27 -35.49 -10.40 -6.86
CA ASP A 27 -35.40 -11.82 -6.45
C ASP A 27 -33.96 -12.36 -6.47
N ALA A 28 -33.00 -11.48 -6.15
CA ALA A 28 -31.57 -11.78 -6.11
C ALA A 28 -31.26 -12.96 -5.20
N ALA A 29 -30.69 -14.04 -5.75
CA ALA A 29 -30.37 -15.25 -5.00
C ALA A 29 -29.22 -16.06 -5.61
N VAL A 30 -28.55 -16.84 -4.77
CA VAL A 30 -27.59 -17.87 -5.17
C VAL A 30 -28.18 -19.24 -4.86
N THR A 31 -28.06 -20.19 -5.79
CA THR A 31 -28.50 -21.58 -5.62
C THR A 31 -27.34 -22.52 -5.91
N ILE A 32 -27.18 -23.53 -5.06
CA ILE A 32 -26.16 -24.57 -5.19
C ILE A 32 -26.85 -25.89 -5.54
N THR A 33 -26.38 -26.58 -6.57
CA THR A 33 -26.81 -27.95 -6.89
C THR A 33 -25.62 -28.92 -6.86
N ASP A 34 -25.90 -30.19 -6.58
CA ASP A 34 -24.92 -31.27 -6.72
C ASP A 34 -24.65 -31.60 -8.21
N GLY A 35 -23.74 -32.54 -8.46
CA GLY A 35 -23.38 -33.00 -9.80
C GLY A 35 -24.53 -33.69 -10.56
N ASP A 36 -25.58 -34.13 -9.86
CA ASP A 36 -26.80 -34.71 -10.45
C ASP A 36 -27.89 -33.65 -10.70
N GLY A 37 -27.63 -32.38 -10.32
CA GLY A 37 -28.55 -31.26 -10.47
C GLY A 37 -29.57 -31.10 -9.34
N HIS A 38 -29.46 -31.83 -8.24
CA HIS A 38 -30.32 -31.65 -7.08
C HIS A 38 -29.87 -30.43 -6.27
N GLN A 39 -30.82 -29.59 -5.87
CA GLN A 39 -30.54 -28.41 -5.06
C GLN A 39 -30.06 -28.79 -3.65
N ILE A 40 -28.84 -28.35 -3.31
CA ILE A 40 -28.24 -28.49 -1.98
C ILE A 40 -28.63 -27.31 -1.09
N ALA A 41 -28.57 -26.09 -1.63
CA ALA A 41 -28.81 -24.86 -0.89
C ALA A 41 -29.37 -23.75 -1.78
N SER A 42 -30.10 -22.81 -1.20
CA SER A 42 -30.55 -21.59 -1.86
C SER A 42 -30.55 -20.44 -0.85
N HIS A 43 -29.89 -19.34 -1.21
CA HIS A 43 -29.67 -18.17 -0.36
C HIS A 43 -30.17 -16.93 -1.09
N ALA A 44 -31.18 -16.26 -0.52
CA ALA A 44 -31.66 -14.98 -1.02
C ALA A 44 -30.78 -13.85 -0.47
N MET A 45 -30.46 -12.87 -1.30
CA MET A 45 -29.82 -11.63 -0.86
C MET A 45 -30.83 -10.82 -0.02
N PRO A 46 -30.46 -10.30 1.17
CA PRO A 46 -31.34 -9.45 1.98
C PRO A 46 -31.88 -8.28 1.17
N VAL A 47 -33.21 -8.04 1.25
CA VAL A 47 -33.93 -7.12 0.34
C VAL A 47 -33.37 -5.70 0.37
N ALA A 48 -32.97 -5.21 1.55
CA ALA A 48 -32.45 -3.86 1.72
C ALA A 48 -31.01 -3.69 1.21
N GLU A 49 -30.27 -4.79 1.01
CA GLU A 49 -28.87 -4.75 0.64
C GLU A 49 -28.72 -4.74 -0.89
N ARG A 50 -27.93 -3.78 -1.39
CA ARG A 50 -27.50 -3.71 -2.79
C ARG A 50 -26.26 -4.57 -3.06
N ARG A 51 -25.48 -4.88 -2.02
CA ARG A 51 -24.30 -5.73 -2.07
C ARG A 51 -24.25 -6.63 -0.85
N HIS A 52 -23.79 -7.86 -1.01
CA HIS A 52 -23.80 -8.87 0.04
C HIS A 52 -22.65 -9.87 -0.15
N ARG A 53 -21.99 -10.23 0.95
CA ARG A 53 -21.07 -11.38 1.02
C ARG A 53 -21.87 -12.61 1.45
N PHE A 54 -22.06 -13.55 0.53
CA PHE A 54 -22.59 -14.86 0.87
C PHE A 54 -21.50 -15.74 1.47
N LEU A 55 -21.81 -16.40 2.58
CA LEU A 55 -20.99 -17.44 3.21
C LEU A 55 -21.76 -18.76 3.13
N ILE A 56 -21.39 -19.63 2.18
CA ILE A 56 -22.18 -20.83 1.85
C ILE A 56 -21.35 -22.08 2.19
N PRO A 57 -21.73 -22.85 3.21
CA PRO A 57 -21.09 -24.14 3.48
C PRO A 57 -21.24 -25.09 2.28
N VAL A 58 -20.15 -25.74 1.89
CA VAL A 58 -20.13 -26.68 0.77
C VAL A 58 -19.55 -28.03 1.17
N PRO A 59 -20.05 -29.14 0.62
CA PRO A 59 -19.43 -30.46 0.77
C PRO A 59 -18.01 -30.47 0.18
N THR A 60 -17.11 -31.26 0.78
CA THR A 60 -15.73 -31.45 0.28
C THR A 60 -15.67 -32.54 -0.79
N ASN A 61 -14.68 -32.45 -1.68
CA ASN A 61 -14.33 -33.42 -2.71
C ASN A 61 -15.49 -33.78 -3.64
N VAL A 62 -16.27 -32.78 -4.03
CA VAL A 62 -17.36 -32.94 -4.99
C VAL A 62 -17.40 -31.78 -5.99
N CYS A 63 -18.02 -32.06 -7.14
CA CYS A 63 -18.42 -31.04 -8.08
C CYS A 63 -19.79 -30.46 -7.69
N ILE A 64 -19.91 -29.14 -7.64
CA ILE A 64 -21.17 -28.42 -7.44
C ILE A 64 -21.38 -27.42 -8.56
N THR A 65 -22.64 -27.09 -8.84
CA THR A 65 -23.00 -25.96 -9.71
C THR A 65 -23.52 -24.80 -8.87
N VAL A 66 -22.90 -23.64 -9.01
CA VAL A 66 -23.28 -22.39 -8.36
C VAL A 66 -24.03 -21.55 -9.38
N SER A 67 -25.30 -21.24 -9.10
CA SER A 67 -26.17 -20.45 -9.97
C SER A 67 -26.52 -19.13 -9.31
N ALA A 68 -26.26 -18.02 -9.99
CA ALA A 68 -26.67 -16.69 -9.60
C ALA A 68 -27.92 -16.27 -10.37
N ARG A 69 -28.90 -15.69 -9.67
CA ARG A 69 -30.12 -15.10 -10.23
C ARG A 69 -30.25 -13.66 -9.77
N GLN A 70 -30.50 -12.74 -10.70
CA GLN A 70 -30.74 -11.31 -10.44
C GLN A 70 -29.68 -10.65 -9.55
N LEU A 71 -28.44 -11.15 -9.62
CA LEU A 71 -27.26 -10.57 -8.99
C LEU A 71 -26.02 -10.87 -9.83
N THR A 72 -25.00 -10.02 -9.68
CA THR A 72 -23.69 -10.21 -10.30
C THR A 72 -22.66 -10.50 -9.21
N VAL A 73 -22.01 -11.66 -9.26
CA VAL A 73 -20.87 -11.99 -8.39
C VAL A 73 -19.66 -11.26 -8.94
N ARG A 74 -19.08 -10.38 -8.13
CA ARG A 74 -17.90 -9.59 -8.47
C ARG A 74 -16.64 -10.21 -7.94
N PHE A 75 -16.67 -11.01 -6.89
CA PHE A 75 -15.48 -11.69 -6.37
C PHE A 75 -15.93 -12.96 -5.66
N ALA A 76 -15.14 -14.02 -5.74
CA ALA A 76 -15.48 -15.28 -5.09
C ALA A 76 -14.25 -16.14 -4.84
N TYR A 77 -14.31 -16.95 -3.79
CA TYR A 77 -13.28 -17.95 -3.50
C TYR A 77 -13.83 -19.08 -2.62
N LEU A 78 -13.15 -20.23 -2.65
CA LEU A 78 -13.29 -21.31 -1.68
C LEU A 78 -12.33 -21.08 -0.49
N SER A 79 -12.82 -21.33 0.73
CA SER A 79 -12.12 -21.15 2.00
C SER A 79 -12.37 -22.34 2.97
N GLU A 80 -11.88 -22.23 4.21
CA GLU A 80 -12.09 -23.17 5.32
C GLU A 80 -11.56 -24.60 5.06
N CYS A 81 -10.41 -24.71 4.38
CA CYS A 81 -9.66 -25.96 4.32
C CYS A 81 -8.88 -26.22 5.63
N GLU A 82 -8.29 -27.41 5.80
CA GLU A 82 -7.66 -27.83 7.08
C GLU A 82 -6.43 -26.98 7.48
N ASN A 83 -5.64 -26.50 6.52
CA ASN A 83 -4.40 -25.74 6.76
C ASN A 83 -4.43 -24.38 6.06
N LEU A 84 -5.45 -23.56 6.34
CA LEU A 84 -5.73 -22.34 5.58
C LEU A 84 -4.57 -21.33 5.53
N LEU A 85 -3.76 -21.23 6.58
CA LEU A 85 -2.56 -20.37 6.61
C LEU A 85 -1.44 -20.80 5.65
N ASP A 86 -1.39 -22.08 5.27
CA ASP A 86 -0.41 -22.62 4.32
C ASP A 86 -1.00 -22.75 2.92
N GLU A 87 -2.22 -23.28 2.83
CA GLU A 87 -2.89 -23.55 1.56
C GLU A 87 -3.51 -22.29 0.94
N GLY A 88 -4.04 -21.39 1.75
CA GLY A 88 -4.79 -20.22 1.31
C GLY A 88 -6.12 -20.55 0.65
N VAL A 89 -6.82 -19.49 0.24
CA VAL A 89 -8.08 -19.58 -0.51
C VAL A 89 -7.85 -20.01 -1.97
N ARG A 90 -8.91 -20.44 -2.66
CA ARG A 90 -8.88 -20.68 -4.12
C ARG A 90 -9.90 -19.80 -4.81
N PHE A 91 -9.41 -18.90 -5.67
CA PHE A 91 -10.26 -17.97 -6.40
C PHE A 91 -11.26 -18.71 -7.31
N ILE A 92 -12.49 -18.21 -7.36
CA ILE A 92 -13.56 -18.67 -8.26
C ILE A 92 -13.91 -17.52 -9.21
N SER A 93 -13.69 -17.72 -10.51
CA SER A 93 -14.15 -16.77 -11.53
C SER A 93 -15.63 -16.99 -11.81
N MET A 94 -16.48 -16.28 -11.08
CA MET A 94 -17.94 -16.26 -11.30
C MET A 94 -18.43 -14.93 -11.86
N ASN A 95 -17.53 -13.96 -12.07
CA ASN A 95 -17.90 -12.69 -12.68
C ASN A 95 -18.14 -12.86 -14.19
N PRO A 96 -19.35 -12.58 -14.72
CA PRO A 96 -19.65 -12.77 -16.15
C PRO A 96 -18.82 -11.90 -17.08
N TYR A 97 -18.14 -10.87 -16.56
CA TYR A 97 -17.24 -10.03 -17.33
C TYR A 97 -15.82 -10.60 -17.44
N ASP A 98 -15.38 -11.43 -16.49
CA ASP A 98 -14.04 -12.05 -16.46
C ASP A 98 -14.00 -13.31 -17.34
N ASN A 99 -14.22 -13.10 -18.63
CA ASN A 99 -14.44 -14.15 -19.62
C ASN A 99 -13.17 -14.82 -20.16
N GLU A 100 -12.00 -14.44 -19.66
CA GLU A 100 -10.71 -15.06 -20.03
C GLU A 100 -10.23 -16.09 -19.00
N TRP A 101 -10.93 -16.20 -17.87
CA TRP A 101 -10.64 -17.17 -16.82
C TRP A 101 -11.64 -18.32 -16.86
N ASP A 102 -11.12 -19.54 -16.66
CA ASP A 102 -11.95 -20.68 -16.27
C ASP A 102 -12.63 -20.39 -14.91
N ALA A 103 -13.66 -21.16 -14.57
CA ALA A 103 -14.36 -21.00 -13.29
C ALA A 103 -13.42 -21.13 -12.07
N GLN A 104 -12.34 -21.90 -12.19
CA GLN A 104 -11.29 -22.06 -11.18
C GLN A 104 -9.92 -21.85 -11.84
N PRO A 105 -9.52 -20.59 -12.10
CA PRO A 105 -8.29 -20.33 -12.82
C PRO A 105 -7.07 -20.64 -11.94
N THR A 106 -6.01 -21.16 -12.55
CA THR A 106 -4.71 -21.33 -11.89
C THR A 106 -4.05 -19.97 -11.62
N LEU A 107 -3.09 -19.90 -10.68
CA LEU A 107 -2.30 -18.68 -10.47
C LEU A 107 -1.61 -18.22 -11.76
N GLY A 108 -1.14 -19.16 -12.60
CA GLY A 108 -0.59 -18.86 -13.91
C GLY A 108 -1.58 -18.22 -14.87
N GLN A 109 -2.87 -18.54 -14.82
CA GLN A 109 -3.92 -17.85 -15.60
C GLN A 109 -4.28 -16.49 -15.01
N ILE A 110 -4.18 -16.31 -13.69
CA ILE A 110 -4.52 -15.06 -13.01
C ILE A 110 -3.43 -13.99 -13.19
N TYR A 111 -2.17 -14.37 -12.99
CA TYR A 111 -1.07 -13.42 -12.82
C TYR A 111 -0.17 -13.26 -14.05
N ASP A 112 0.03 -14.30 -14.86
CA ASP A 112 0.86 -14.16 -16.07
C ASP A 112 0.07 -13.56 -17.23
N ARG A 113 -0.17 -12.27 -17.12
CA ARG A 113 -0.97 -11.50 -18.07
C ARG A 113 -0.32 -10.16 -18.31
N PHE A 114 -0.44 -9.66 -19.54
CA PHE A 114 -0.01 -8.31 -19.86
C PHE A 114 -0.70 -7.29 -18.95
N ALA A 115 0.11 -6.36 -18.43
CA ALA A 115 -0.22 -5.36 -17.42
C ALA A 115 -0.34 -5.85 -15.98
N ARG A 116 0.24 -7.02 -15.66
CA ARG A 116 0.49 -7.45 -14.28
C ARG A 116 2.00 -7.60 -14.01
N PRO A 117 2.47 -7.24 -12.80
CA PRO A 117 3.83 -7.52 -12.35
C PRO A 117 4.00 -9.03 -12.11
N ALA A 118 5.24 -9.52 -12.19
CA ALA A 118 5.57 -10.89 -11.88
C ALA A 118 5.94 -11.10 -10.40
N ALA A 119 6.52 -10.09 -9.75
CA ALA A 119 7.16 -10.18 -8.44
C ALA A 119 6.55 -9.26 -7.36
N HIS A 120 5.67 -8.33 -7.73
CA HIS A 120 4.96 -7.48 -6.79
C HIS A 120 3.61 -8.12 -6.39
N PHE A 121 3.22 -7.92 -5.12
CA PHE A 121 1.93 -8.43 -4.64
C PHE A 121 0.77 -7.67 -5.30
N GLU A 122 -0.19 -8.40 -5.85
CA GLU A 122 -1.49 -7.92 -6.32
C GLU A 122 -2.63 -8.87 -5.86
N PRO A 123 -3.86 -8.37 -5.60
CA PRO A 123 -4.99 -9.26 -5.36
C PRO A 123 -5.30 -10.04 -6.65
N PHE A 124 -6.13 -11.09 -6.55
CA PHE A 124 -6.52 -11.85 -7.73
C PHE A 124 -7.08 -10.96 -8.85
N ALA A 125 -7.93 -9.99 -8.48
CA ALA A 125 -8.53 -8.99 -9.36
C ALA A 125 -9.01 -7.79 -8.51
N ARG A 126 -9.66 -6.81 -9.16
CA ARG A 126 -10.35 -5.67 -8.52
C ARG A 126 -9.37 -4.66 -7.91
N TRP A 127 -9.85 -3.79 -7.04
CA TRP A 127 -9.09 -2.66 -6.52
C TRP A 127 -8.44 -2.95 -5.18
N MET A 128 -7.18 -2.55 -5.04
CA MET A 128 -6.38 -2.57 -3.82
C MET A 128 -5.65 -1.23 -3.63
N ASN A 129 -5.53 -0.79 -2.38
CA ASN A 129 -4.64 0.31 -2.00
C ASN A 129 -3.78 -0.04 -0.79
N ASP A 130 -3.85 0.76 0.28
CA ASP A 130 -2.90 0.85 1.38
C ASP A 130 -2.56 -0.51 2.02
N PRO A 131 -1.27 -0.80 2.30
CA PRO A 131 -0.88 -1.91 3.17
C PRO A 131 -1.31 -1.63 4.61
N ASN A 132 -1.87 -2.64 5.27
CA ASN A 132 -2.44 -2.56 6.61
C ASN A 132 -1.96 -3.71 7.49
N GLY A 133 -2.07 -3.51 8.81
CA GLY A 133 -1.89 -4.56 9.80
C GLY A 133 -0.53 -5.28 9.72
N LEU A 134 0.52 -4.60 9.24
CA LEU A 134 1.81 -5.24 8.98
C LEU A 134 2.44 -5.74 10.28
N CYS A 135 2.75 -7.04 10.32
CA CYS A 135 3.43 -7.67 11.43
C CYS A 135 4.05 -9.02 11.02
N ARG A 136 4.98 -9.51 11.83
CA ARG A 136 5.31 -10.95 11.89
C ARG A 136 4.48 -11.55 13.02
N PHE A 137 3.81 -12.66 12.79
CA PHE A 137 3.01 -13.39 13.76
C PHE A 137 3.21 -14.88 13.55
N GLN A 138 3.66 -15.59 14.61
CA GLN A 138 3.85 -17.04 14.61
C GLN A 138 4.60 -17.58 13.37
N GLY A 139 5.73 -16.94 13.03
CA GLY A 139 6.61 -17.33 11.93
C GLY A 139 6.14 -16.93 10.53
N ARG A 140 5.12 -16.07 10.41
CA ARG A 140 4.62 -15.56 9.12
C ARG A 140 4.54 -14.05 9.14
N TYR A 141 4.84 -13.41 8.02
CA TYR A 141 4.53 -12.02 7.78
C TYR A 141 3.09 -11.88 7.31
N HIS A 142 2.33 -10.99 7.93
CA HIS A 142 0.94 -10.70 7.57
C HIS A 142 0.88 -9.36 6.82
N LEU A 143 0.26 -9.39 5.64
CA LEU A 143 -0.08 -8.23 4.83
C LEU A 143 -1.60 -8.16 4.73
N PHE A 144 -2.20 -7.21 5.45
CA PHE A 144 -3.56 -6.78 5.16
C PHE A 144 -3.50 -5.64 4.16
N TYR A 145 -4.61 -5.34 3.49
CA TYR A 145 -4.66 -4.24 2.55
C TYR A 145 -6.08 -3.73 2.36
N GLN A 146 -6.23 -2.42 2.15
CA GLN A 146 -7.51 -1.86 1.73
C GLN A 146 -7.94 -2.48 0.39
N PHE A 147 -9.19 -2.92 0.32
CA PHE A 147 -9.70 -3.69 -0.81
C PHE A 147 -11.14 -3.31 -1.16
N ASN A 148 -11.43 -3.25 -2.46
CA ASN A 148 -12.80 -3.24 -2.97
C ASN A 148 -13.00 -4.47 -3.87
N PRO A 149 -13.75 -5.50 -3.42
CA PRO A 149 -14.02 -6.70 -4.22
C PRO A 149 -15.03 -6.46 -5.37
N TYR A 150 -15.67 -5.30 -5.46
CA TYR A 150 -16.79 -5.08 -6.37
C TYR A 150 -16.41 -4.44 -7.72
N GLY A 151 -15.23 -3.83 -7.85
CA GLY A 151 -14.87 -3.10 -9.07
C GLY A 151 -13.39 -2.77 -9.21
N PHE A 152 -13.06 -2.05 -10.28
CA PHE A 152 -11.68 -1.67 -10.63
C PHE A 152 -11.20 -0.39 -9.94
N GLY A 153 -12.09 0.42 -9.37
CA GLY A 153 -11.74 1.65 -8.64
C GLY A 153 -12.04 1.54 -7.15
N TRP A 154 -11.65 2.58 -6.40
CA TRP A 154 -11.98 2.73 -4.98
C TRP A 154 -13.51 2.78 -4.75
N ASP A 155 -13.99 2.18 -3.66
CA ASP A 155 -15.39 2.19 -3.20
C ASP A 155 -15.43 1.86 -1.70
N ASN A 156 -16.53 1.34 -1.16
CA ASN A 156 -16.61 0.97 0.25
C ASN A 156 -15.53 -0.06 0.67
N MET A 157 -14.72 0.30 1.67
CA MET A 157 -13.48 -0.38 2.00
C MET A 157 -13.65 -1.64 2.84
N HIS A 158 -13.03 -2.71 2.36
CA HIS A 158 -12.78 -3.99 3.02
C HIS A 158 -11.29 -4.08 3.37
N TRP A 159 -10.91 -5.06 4.18
CA TRP A 159 -9.52 -5.50 4.28
C TRP A 159 -9.34 -6.85 3.60
N GLY A 160 -8.52 -6.90 2.55
CA GLY A 160 -7.94 -8.15 2.08
C GLY A 160 -6.80 -8.62 2.99
N HIS A 161 -6.37 -9.87 2.82
CA HIS A 161 -5.35 -10.47 3.67
C HIS A 161 -4.51 -11.49 2.90
N ALA A 162 -3.19 -11.42 3.06
CA ALA A 162 -2.24 -12.41 2.62
C ALA A 162 -1.17 -12.66 3.70
N VAL A 163 -0.55 -13.84 3.66
CA VAL A 163 0.57 -14.22 4.53
C VAL A 163 1.76 -14.69 3.72
N SER A 164 2.96 -14.48 4.25
CA SER A 164 4.22 -14.89 3.63
C SER A 164 5.18 -15.45 4.68
N ARG A 165 6.14 -16.28 4.27
CA ARG A 165 7.25 -16.73 5.11
C ARG A 165 8.56 -15.97 4.83
N ASP A 166 8.61 -15.23 3.73
CA ASP A 166 9.83 -14.62 3.19
C ASP A 166 9.62 -13.18 2.68
N LEU A 167 8.44 -12.58 2.90
CA LEU A 167 8.03 -11.25 2.41
C LEU A 167 7.91 -11.13 0.88
N VAL A 168 8.15 -12.22 0.14
CA VAL A 168 8.20 -12.22 -1.33
C VAL A 168 7.06 -13.05 -1.91
N HIS A 169 6.91 -14.28 -1.44
CA HIS A 169 5.87 -15.21 -1.89
C HIS A 169 4.65 -15.14 -0.96
N TRP A 170 3.47 -14.98 -1.54
CA TRP A 170 2.25 -14.69 -0.78
C TRP A 170 1.18 -15.76 -0.95
N THR A 171 0.61 -16.18 0.18
CA THR A 171 -0.60 -17.01 0.24
C THR A 171 -1.79 -16.11 0.53
N HIS A 172 -2.78 -16.08 -0.37
CA HIS A 172 -4.02 -15.33 -0.16
C HIS A 172 -4.89 -15.98 0.92
N LEU A 173 -5.43 -15.15 1.81
CA LEU A 173 -6.38 -15.52 2.86
C LEU A 173 -7.76 -14.88 2.59
N PRO A 174 -8.81 -15.30 3.32
CA PRO A 174 -10.13 -14.69 3.19
C PRO A 174 -10.12 -13.19 3.47
N ILE A 175 -11.11 -12.48 2.92
CA ILE A 175 -11.36 -11.08 3.28
C ILE A 175 -11.61 -10.98 4.78
N PHE A 176 -10.84 -10.10 5.43
CA PHE A 176 -10.68 -10.00 6.87
C PHE A 176 -11.68 -9.06 7.53
N LEU A 177 -11.86 -7.84 7.00
CA LEU A 177 -12.85 -6.86 7.46
C LEU A 177 -13.74 -6.39 6.32
N GLU A 178 -14.97 -6.00 6.67
CA GLU A 178 -16.00 -5.51 5.75
C GLU A 178 -16.46 -4.09 6.11
N PRO A 179 -17.07 -3.35 5.16
CA PRO A 179 -17.76 -2.09 5.44
C PRO A 179 -18.85 -2.24 6.50
N GLN A 180 -19.19 -1.13 7.17
CA GLN A 180 -20.36 -1.08 8.04
C GLN A 180 -21.62 -1.43 7.24
N LEU A 181 -22.56 -2.15 7.86
CA LEU A 181 -23.73 -2.72 7.18
C LEU A 181 -24.57 -1.65 6.44
N GLU A 182 -24.68 -0.45 7.01
CA GLU A 182 -25.47 0.63 6.43
C GLU A 182 -24.96 1.05 5.04
N LEU A 183 -23.66 0.86 4.76
CA LEU A 183 -23.03 1.20 3.47
C LEU A 183 -23.47 0.27 2.32
N HIS A 184 -24.03 -0.90 2.65
CA HIS A 184 -24.65 -1.82 1.70
C HIS A 184 -26.15 -1.54 1.50
N ILE A 185 -26.75 -0.67 2.31
CA ILE A 185 -28.19 -0.38 2.30
C ILE A 185 -28.46 1.02 1.75
N ASP A 186 -27.62 2.00 2.10
CA ASP A 186 -27.81 3.40 1.75
C ASP A 186 -26.71 3.89 0.81
N GLU A 187 -27.06 4.12 -0.46
CA GLU A 187 -26.12 4.59 -1.49
C GLU A 187 -25.65 6.03 -1.28
N ARG A 188 -26.34 6.81 -0.44
CA ARG A 188 -25.96 8.19 -0.14
C ARG A 188 -24.70 8.27 0.71
N ILE A 189 -24.34 7.19 1.38
CA ILE A 189 -23.15 7.12 2.24
C ILE A 189 -22.04 6.27 1.62
N VAL A 190 -20.81 6.59 1.99
CA VAL A 190 -19.57 5.93 1.57
C VAL A 190 -18.61 5.80 2.75
N GLY A 191 -17.74 4.80 2.73
CA GLY A 191 -16.74 4.62 3.78
C GLY A 191 -16.24 3.19 3.89
N GLY A 192 -16.15 2.66 5.10
CA GLY A 192 -15.77 1.27 5.34
C GLY A 192 -14.70 1.11 6.39
N ALA A 193 -14.02 -0.03 6.35
CA ALA A 193 -12.83 -0.31 7.14
C ALA A 193 -11.60 0.28 6.42
N PHE A 194 -11.22 1.51 6.81
CA PHE A 194 -10.05 2.21 6.29
C PHE A 194 -8.76 1.66 6.93
N SER A 195 -7.63 2.27 6.61
CA SER A 195 -6.30 1.82 6.98
C SER A 195 -6.09 1.69 8.49
N GLY A 196 -5.12 0.86 8.84
CA GLY A 196 -4.83 0.52 10.22
C GLY A 196 -3.56 -0.29 10.39
N SER A 197 -3.10 -0.42 11.63
CA SER A 197 -1.85 -1.07 12.01
C SER A 197 -2.07 -2.26 12.95
N ALA A 198 -1.00 -3.06 13.13
CA ALA A 198 -1.01 -4.23 14.00
C ALA A 198 -0.04 -4.08 15.18
N VAL A 199 -0.39 -4.71 16.29
CA VAL A 199 0.45 -5.00 17.45
C VAL A 199 0.25 -6.45 17.83
N THR A 200 1.31 -7.24 17.85
CA THR A 200 1.28 -8.62 18.34
C THR A 200 1.21 -8.65 19.85
N VAL A 201 0.27 -9.42 20.39
CA VAL A 201 -0.01 -9.47 21.84
C VAL A 201 -0.11 -10.89 22.38
N ASP A 202 0.23 -11.04 23.66
CA ASP A 202 -0.02 -12.27 24.41
C ASP A 202 -1.51 -12.44 24.76
N ALA A 203 -1.84 -13.55 25.44
CA ALA A 203 -3.22 -13.87 25.84
C ALA A 203 -3.85 -12.86 26.83
N TYR A 204 -3.09 -11.89 27.31
CA TYR A 204 -3.51 -10.86 28.25
C TYR A 204 -3.42 -9.44 27.67
N ASP A 205 -3.29 -9.33 26.35
CA ASP A 205 -3.12 -8.08 25.59
C ASP A 205 -1.80 -7.33 25.88
N ASN A 206 -0.77 -7.98 26.43
CA ASN A 206 0.55 -7.36 26.52
C ASN A 206 1.24 -7.44 25.15
N PRO A 207 1.78 -6.33 24.62
CA PRO A 207 2.62 -6.37 23.44
C PRO A 207 3.82 -7.31 23.65
N CYS A 208 4.06 -8.19 22.67
CA CYS A 208 5.15 -9.15 22.69
C CYS A 208 5.69 -9.40 21.28
N LYS A 209 6.78 -10.16 21.18
CA LYS A 209 7.30 -10.64 19.90
C LYS A 209 6.24 -11.46 19.15
N GLY A 210 6.28 -11.39 17.83
CA GLY A 210 5.31 -12.00 16.94
C GLY A 210 5.27 -13.52 17.05
N ASP A 211 6.44 -14.14 17.12
CA ASP A 211 6.58 -15.59 17.24
C ASP A 211 6.10 -16.13 18.61
N ASP A 212 6.04 -15.27 19.64
CA ASP A 212 5.55 -15.61 20.99
C ASP A 212 4.09 -15.18 21.23
N ALA A 213 3.47 -14.50 20.26
CA ALA A 213 2.16 -13.89 20.42
C ALA A 213 1.02 -14.90 20.36
N ALA A 214 -0.06 -14.59 21.09
CA ALA A 214 -1.31 -15.34 21.06
C ALA A 214 -2.32 -14.76 20.07
N ALA A 215 -2.21 -13.47 19.73
CA ALA A 215 -3.07 -12.81 18.76
C ALA A 215 -2.39 -11.59 18.11
N ILE A 216 -2.94 -11.14 16.99
CA ILE A 216 -2.65 -9.85 16.38
C ILE A 216 -3.76 -8.88 16.82
N ARG A 217 -3.41 -7.81 17.53
CA ARG A 217 -4.33 -6.70 17.82
C ARG A 217 -4.22 -5.66 16.72
N LEU A 218 -5.35 -5.35 16.10
CA LEU A 218 -5.42 -4.40 15.00
C LEU A 218 -6.06 -3.11 15.50
N TYR A 219 -5.58 -1.98 15.00
CA TYR A 219 -6.16 -0.67 15.20
C TYR A 219 -6.42 -0.07 13.83
N LEU A 220 -7.64 0.33 13.52
CA LEU A 220 -8.01 0.83 12.20
C LEU A 220 -8.97 2.01 12.28
N THR A 221 -9.16 2.70 11.17
CA THR A 221 -10.19 3.72 11.03
C THR A 221 -11.48 3.14 10.48
N ARG A 222 -12.61 3.52 11.08
CA ARG A 222 -13.92 3.43 10.44
C ARG A 222 -14.27 4.79 9.85
N HIS A 223 -14.60 4.79 8.57
CA HIS A 223 -15.02 5.98 7.84
C HIS A 223 -16.51 5.91 7.52
N LEU A 224 -17.19 7.06 7.64
CA LEU A 224 -18.54 7.28 7.17
C LEU A 224 -18.66 8.72 6.64
N GLU A 225 -19.11 8.86 5.40
CA GLU A 225 -19.34 10.14 4.74
C GLU A 225 -20.64 10.11 3.95
N THR A 226 -21.37 11.21 3.94
CA THR A 226 -22.44 11.47 2.97
C THR A 226 -21.82 11.98 1.67
N ARG A 227 -22.00 11.24 0.58
CA ARG A 227 -21.38 11.54 -0.72
C ARG A 227 -21.65 12.99 -1.15
N GLY A 228 -20.58 13.73 -1.43
CA GLY A 228 -20.65 15.12 -1.90
C GLY A 228 -20.77 16.16 -0.79
N ASP A 229 -20.66 15.75 0.49
CA ASP A 229 -20.62 16.64 1.65
C ASP A 229 -19.43 16.30 2.54
N GLU A 230 -18.28 16.93 2.27
CA GLU A 230 -17.06 16.75 3.07
C GLU A 230 -17.25 17.09 4.56
N SER A 231 -18.23 17.95 4.90
CA SER A 231 -18.48 18.32 6.31
C SER A 231 -19.16 17.20 7.11
N SER A 232 -19.65 16.17 6.43
CA SER A 232 -20.28 15.00 7.03
C SER A 232 -19.29 13.89 7.40
N VAL A 233 -18.02 14.00 6.98
CA VAL A 233 -16.98 13.00 7.23
C VAL A 233 -16.88 12.72 8.73
N THR A 234 -17.05 11.44 9.07
CA THR A 234 -16.95 10.91 10.43
C THR A 234 -15.95 9.77 10.44
N GLU A 235 -14.74 10.07 10.91
CA GLU A 235 -13.68 9.10 11.09
C GLU A 235 -13.39 8.85 12.58
N TYR A 236 -13.21 7.59 12.95
CA TYR A 236 -12.90 7.18 14.32
C TYR A 236 -12.11 5.87 14.34
N GLN A 237 -11.33 5.68 15.41
CA GLN A 237 -10.41 4.55 15.52
C GLN A 237 -11.06 3.41 16.30
N THR A 238 -10.93 2.20 15.80
CA THR A 238 -11.45 0.96 16.40
C THR A 238 -10.34 -0.06 16.60
N THR A 239 -10.64 -1.15 17.33
CA THR A 239 -9.75 -2.29 17.49
C THR A 239 -10.50 -3.61 17.42
N CYS A 240 -9.84 -4.64 16.89
CA CYS A 240 -10.24 -6.04 16.93
C CYS A 240 -8.99 -6.92 17.13
N LEU A 241 -9.19 -8.22 17.40
CA LEU A 241 -8.14 -9.23 17.39
C LEU A 241 -8.26 -10.16 16.17
N CYS A 242 -7.12 -10.67 15.72
CA CYS A 242 -6.99 -11.89 14.92
C CYS A 242 -6.25 -12.93 15.77
N GLU A 243 -6.95 -13.95 16.25
CA GLU A 243 -6.41 -14.92 17.22
C GLU A 243 -5.77 -16.14 16.55
N ASP A 244 -6.30 -16.55 15.40
CA ASP A 244 -5.88 -17.74 14.66
C ASP A 244 -5.06 -17.40 13.40
N GLY A 245 -4.75 -16.12 13.21
CA GLY A 245 -4.03 -15.62 12.03
C GLY A 245 -4.90 -15.50 10.78
N VAL A 246 -6.22 -15.75 10.84
CA VAL A 246 -7.12 -15.68 9.67
C VAL A 246 -8.37 -14.83 9.95
N HIS A 247 -9.02 -15.00 11.10
CA HIS A 247 -10.37 -14.48 11.33
C HIS A 247 -10.38 -13.27 12.26
N ALA A 248 -11.19 -12.27 11.90
CA ALA A 248 -11.44 -11.13 12.76
C ALA A 248 -12.42 -11.51 13.89
N SER A 249 -12.05 -11.13 15.11
CA SER A 249 -12.95 -11.11 16.26
C SER A 249 -13.75 -9.81 16.32
N VAL A 250 -14.55 -9.63 17.37
CA VAL A 250 -15.38 -8.45 17.58
C VAL A 250 -14.58 -7.14 17.57
N GLU A 251 -15.09 -6.16 16.82
CA GLU A 251 -14.54 -4.81 16.72
C GLU A 251 -15.21 -3.85 17.71
N SER A 252 -14.44 -2.91 18.28
CA SER A 252 -14.97 -1.84 19.14
C SER A 252 -14.19 -0.53 19.01
N PRO A 253 -14.83 0.65 19.14
CA PRO A 253 -14.14 1.95 19.07
C PRO A 253 -13.20 2.18 20.26
N VAL A 254 -12.09 2.87 20.02
CA VAL A 254 -11.03 3.15 21.01
C VAL A 254 -10.57 4.60 21.06
N ALA A 255 -10.68 5.36 19.96
CA ALA A 255 -10.35 6.78 19.93
C ALA A 255 -11.26 7.56 18.98
N LEU A 256 -11.71 8.72 19.42
CA LEU A 256 -12.49 9.70 18.65
C LEU A 256 -11.67 10.99 18.50
N ARG A 257 -12.10 11.90 17.63
CA ARG A 257 -11.58 13.27 17.63
C ARG A 257 -11.73 13.91 19.01
N VAL A 258 -10.71 14.63 19.45
CA VAL A 258 -10.61 15.14 20.83
C VAL A 258 -11.53 16.33 21.07
N ASN A 259 -11.71 17.17 20.05
CA ASN A 259 -12.54 18.36 20.06
C ASN A 259 -12.85 18.78 18.60
N ASP A 260 -13.68 19.81 18.44
CA ASP A 260 -14.10 20.31 17.12
C ASP A 260 -13.00 21.05 16.34
N GLY A 261 -11.84 21.30 16.95
CA GLY A 261 -10.67 21.87 16.28
C GLY A 261 -9.93 20.86 15.39
N PHE A 262 -10.08 19.55 15.66
CA PHE A 262 -9.55 18.51 14.78
C PHE A 262 -10.24 18.53 13.43
N GLY A 263 -9.45 18.39 12.35
CA GLY A 263 -9.98 18.08 11.03
C GLY A 263 -10.94 16.90 11.05
N PHE A 264 -11.93 16.89 10.15
CA PHE A 264 -12.79 15.72 9.96
C PHE A 264 -11.99 14.51 9.50
N ASP A 265 -10.98 14.76 8.65
CA ASP A 265 -9.89 13.83 8.35
C ASP A 265 -9.13 13.50 9.64
N PHE A 266 -9.34 12.30 10.17
CA PHE A 266 -8.77 11.76 11.40
C PHE A 266 -8.65 10.24 11.27
N ARG A 267 -7.55 9.77 10.68
CA ARG A 267 -7.43 8.38 10.23
C ARG A 267 -6.04 7.77 10.40
N ASP A 268 -5.95 6.52 9.97
CA ASP A 268 -4.73 5.73 9.79
C ASP A 268 -3.93 5.56 11.09
N PRO A 269 -4.52 4.95 12.14
CA PRO A 269 -3.86 4.80 13.42
C PRO A 269 -2.67 3.86 13.32
N LYS A 270 -1.47 4.38 13.61
CA LYS A 270 -0.24 3.60 13.69
C LYS A 270 0.23 3.50 15.12
N VAL A 271 0.16 2.28 15.68
CA VAL A 271 0.57 1.98 17.06
C VAL A 271 2.00 1.45 17.07
N GLU A 272 2.84 2.08 17.88
CA GLU A 272 4.24 1.70 18.13
C GLU A 272 4.45 1.44 19.64
N THR A 273 5.17 0.37 19.96
CA THR A 273 5.34 -0.14 21.33
C THR A 273 6.80 -0.29 21.75
N GLY A 274 7.74 -0.20 20.80
CA GLY A 274 9.17 -0.38 20.99
C GLY A 274 9.97 0.92 21.15
N MET A 275 9.34 2.10 21.15
CA MET A 275 10.04 3.36 21.43
C MET A 275 10.46 3.48 22.90
N SER A 276 11.53 4.24 23.15
CA SER A 276 12.10 4.50 24.47
C SER A 276 12.71 5.90 24.59
N GLY A 277 13.18 6.27 25.77
CA GLY A 277 13.80 7.58 26.05
C GLY A 277 12.96 8.46 26.98
N GLU A 278 13.49 9.64 27.33
CA GLU A 278 12.90 10.51 28.38
C GLU A 278 11.47 10.98 28.05
N ALA A 279 11.16 11.16 26.76
CA ALA A 279 9.84 11.57 26.28
C ALA A 279 8.80 10.43 26.24
N ILE A 280 9.21 9.19 26.51
CA ILE A 280 8.36 8.00 26.36
C ILE A 280 8.17 7.33 27.71
N ASN A 281 6.91 7.10 28.09
CA ASN A 281 6.58 6.28 29.24
C ASN A 281 6.61 4.79 28.83
N PRO A 282 7.53 3.97 29.37
CA PRO A 282 7.68 2.57 28.97
C PRO A 282 6.48 1.69 29.34
N GLU A 283 5.59 2.14 30.22
CA GLU A 283 4.35 1.44 30.58
C GLU A 283 3.20 1.71 29.60
N ARG A 284 3.44 2.51 28.57
CA ARG A 284 2.42 2.92 27.58
C ARG A 284 2.82 2.50 26.17
N ALA A 285 1.81 2.30 25.32
CA ALA A 285 1.97 2.29 23.88
C ALA A 285 1.57 3.66 23.32
N TYR A 286 2.06 3.99 22.13
CA TYR A 286 1.81 5.27 21.47
C TYR A 286 1.18 5.03 20.10
N MET A 287 0.15 5.81 19.78
CA MET A 287 -0.56 5.79 18.50
C MET A 287 -0.41 7.14 17.85
N VAL A 288 0.03 7.19 16.60
CA VAL A 288 -0.09 8.39 15.77
C VAL A 288 -1.28 8.24 14.82
N THR A 289 -1.99 9.34 14.59
CA THR A 289 -3.10 9.45 13.64
C THR A 289 -2.92 10.66 12.75
N ALA A 290 -3.32 10.54 11.49
CA ALA A 290 -3.23 11.59 10.50
C ALA A 290 -4.43 12.53 10.64
N THR A 291 -4.16 13.83 10.75
CA THR A 291 -5.19 14.87 10.75
C THR A 291 -4.57 16.22 10.36
N ASN A 292 -5.37 17.28 10.46
CA ASN A 292 -4.92 18.66 10.44
C ASN A 292 -5.40 19.37 11.70
N LEU A 293 -4.62 20.35 12.17
CA LEU A 293 -4.96 21.18 13.32
C LEU A 293 -4.99 22.67 12.94
N PRO A 294 -5.72 23.52 13.68
CA PRO A 294 -5.73 24.95 13.43
C PRO A 294 -4.34 25.55 13.64
N VAL A 295 -3.88 26.40 12.71
CA VAL A 295 -2.58 27.10 12.82
C VAL A 295 -2.48 27.93 14.10
N ALA A 296 -3.61 28.40 14.62
CA ALA A 296 -3.70 29.19 15.85
C ALA A 296 -3.32 28.42 17.13
N GLU A 297 -3.27 27.08 17.09
CA GLU A 297 -2.75 26.27 18.20
C GLU A 297 -1.22 26.39 18.36
N PHE A 298 -0.53 26.91 17.35
CA PHE A 298 0.92 27.02 17.32
C PHE A 298 1.36 28.48 17.45
N ALA A 299 2.23 28.77 18.43
CA ALA A 299 2.76 30.11 18.59
C ALA A 299 3.66 30.50 17.40
N ALA A 300 3.45 31.69 16.82
CA ALA A 300 4.22 32.16 15.66
C ALA A 300 5.75 32.14 15.87
N GLY A 301 6.20 32.40 17.11
CA GLY A 301 7.62 32.29 17.49
C GLY A 301 8.15 30.85 17.51
N ALA A 302 7.31 29.87 17.83
CA ALA A 302 7.67 28.46 17.79
C ALA A 302 7.81 27.96 16.35
N VAL A 303 6.93 28.41 15.46
CA VAL A 303 7.03 28.13 14.01
C VAL A 303 8.30 28.74 13.43
N SER A 304 8.57 30.03 13.67
CA SER A 304 9.75 30.69 13.09
C SER A 304 11.09 30.18 13.61
N SER A 305 11.10 29.55 14.79
CA SER A 305 12.29 28.95 15.39
C SER A 305 12.42 27.44 15.16
N ALA A 306 11.49 26.81 14.43
CA ALA A 306 11.43 25.35 14.25
C ALA A 306 11.52 24.59 15.59
N ALA A 307 10.70 25.04 16.56
CA ALA A 307 10.61 24.42 17.87
C ALA A 307 10.25 22.91 17.77
N PRO A 308 10.54 22.10 18.81
CA PRO A 308 10.15 20.69 18.82
C PRO A 308 8.69 20.49 18.43
N GLY A 309 8.44 19.57 17.50
CA GLY A 309 7.12 19.24 16.97
C GLY A 309 6.73 20.03 15.72
N ILE A 310 7.59 20.90 15.20
CA ILE A 310 7.33 21.68 13.99
C ILE A 310 8.41 21.42 12.94
N SER A 311 7.99 20.97 11.76
CA SER A 311 8.81 20.98 10.54
C SER A 311 8.57 22.28 9.77
N VAL A 312 9.64 22.94 9.32
CA VAL A 312 9.57 24.19 8.52
C VAL A 312 10.24 24.10 7.16
N GLN A 313 10.92 22.98 6.87
CA GLN A 313 11.60 22.78 5.60
C GLN A 313 10.56 22.45 4.53
N GLY A 314 10.21 23.43 3.70
CA GLY A 314 9.31 23.25 2.55
C GLY A 314 10.03 22.84 1.27
N THR A 315 9.26 22.37 0.30
CA THR A 315 9.76 22.00 -1.05
C THR A 315 9.22 22.91 -2.17
N ASP A 316 8.77 24.12 -1.84
CA ASP A 316 8.37 25.17 -2.80
C ASP A 316 7.29 24.77 -3.84
N GLY A 317 6.45 23.81 -3.47
CA GLY A 317 5.34 23.32 -4.29
C GLY A 317 4.04 24.12 -4.19
N TRP A 318 2.93 23.51 -4.60
CA TRP A 318 1.60 24.12 -4.61
C TRP A 318 0.49 23.15 -4.19
N PHE A 319 -0.63 23.71 -3.74
CA PHE A 319 -1.84 22.96 -3.45
C PHE A 319 -2.63 22.67 -4.73
N THR A 320 -3.14 21.44 -4.84
CA THR A 320 -4.16 21.07 -5.83
C THR A 320 -4.86 19.78 -5.43
N CYS A 321 -6.15 19.65 -5.78
CA CYS A 321 -6.92 18.45 -5.47
C CYS A 321 -6.68 17.28 -6.45
N GLY A 322 -5.93 17.48 -7.53
CA GLY A 322 -5.71 16.45 -8.55
C GLY A 322 -4.26 16.33 -9.01
N PRO A 323 -3.83 15.14 -9.47
CA PRO A 323 -2.42 14.86 -9.80
C PRO A 323 -1.86 15.74 -10.92
N GLN A 324 -2.73 16.19 -11.83
CA GLN A 324 -2.38 17.02 -12.99
C GLN A 324 -2.68 18.52 -12.77
N GLY A 325 -3.05 18.91 -11.56
CA GLY A 325 -3.47 20.26 -11.25
C GLY A 325 -2.32 21.28 -11.31
N ARG A 326 -2.64 22.49 -11.77
CA ARG A 326 -1.67 23.57 -12.00
C ARG A 326 -1.61 24.55 -10.81
N PRO A 327 -0.45 25.17 -10.54
CA PRO A 327 -0.31 26.15 -9.47
C PRO A 327 -1.37 27.27 -9.54
N GLY A 328 -1.98 27.60 -8.40
CA GLY A 328 -2.94 28.70 -8.27
C GLY A 328 -4.36 28.42 -8.77
N THR A 329 -4.67 27.17 -9.16
CA THR A 329 -6.02 26.78 -9.60
C THR A 329 -6.95 26.57 -8.41
N ASP A 330 -6.54 25.71 -7.48
CA ASP A 330 -7.28 25.42 -6.26
C ASP A 330 -6.71 26.25 -5.09
N LYS A 331 -7.51 26.44 -4.04
CA LYS A 331 -7.08 27.19 -2.84
C LYS A 331 -6.93 26.25 -1.65
N PRO A 332 -5.78 26.27 -0.96
CA PRO A 332 -5.59 25.51 0.27
C PRO A 332 -6.40 26.14 1.41
N ASN A 333 -6.58 25.36 2.48
CA ASN A 333 -7.06 25.88 3.74
C ASN A 333 -5.88 26.49 4.53
N MET A 334 -5.80 27.81 4.60
CA MET A 334 -4.71 28.52 5.29
C MET A 334 -4.87 28.58 6.81
N ASP A 335 -6.03 28.15 7.33
CA ASP A 335 -6.31 28.15 8.76
C ASP A 335 -5.87 26.84 9.44
N THR A 336 -5.38 25.86 8.67
CA THR A 336 -4.98 24.52 9.13
C THR A 336 -3.57 24.15 8.71
N VAL A 337 -2.95 23.22 9.43
CA VAL A 337 -1.66 22.59 9.10
C VAL A 337 -1.76 21.08 9.27
N PRO A 338 -1.17 20.25 8.37
CA PRO A 338 -1.07 18.81 8.57
C PRO A 338 -0.37 18.49 9.89
N ALA A 339 -0.97 17.61 10.70
CA ALA A 339 -0.48 17.23 12.02
C ALA A 339 -0.61 15.73 12.27
N MET A 340 0.41 15.15 12.89
CA MET A 340 0.35 13.81 13.47
C MET A 340 -0.09 13.95 14.92
N ALA A 341 -1.37 13.69 15.19
CA ALA A 341 -1.90 13.68 16.54
C ALA A 341 -1.43 12.42 17.27
N LEU A 342 -0.83 12.60 18.45
CA LEU A 342 -0.29 11.50 19.25
C LEU A 342 -1.27 11.14 20.36
N PHE A 343 -1.50 9.85 20.54
CA PHE A 343 -2.25 9.28 21.65
C PHE A 343 -1.40 8.24 22.36
N SER A 344 -1.73 7.94 23.60
CA SER A 344 -1.08 6.86 24.34
C SER A 344 -2.07 6.07 25.20
N ALA A 345 -1.78 4.79 25.43
CA ALA A 345 -2.58 3.92 26.28
C ALA A 345 -1.68 3.09 27.20
N LYS A 346 -2.11 2.89 28.46
CA LYS A 346 -1.38 2.05 29.41
C LYS A 346 -1.46 0.58 29.00
N LYS A 347 -0.33 -0.13 28.96
CA LYS A 347 -0.27 -1.58 28.72
C LYS A 347 -0.80 -2.35 29.96
N PRO A 348 -1.42 -3.53 29.80
CA PRO A 348 -1.79 -4.22 28.56
C PRO A 348 -2.84 -3.47 27.74
N LEU A 349 -2.79 -3.66 26.42
CA LEU A 349 -3.64 -3.01 25.42
C LEU A 349 -5.02 -3.66 25.29
N LYS A 350 -5.70 -3.82 26.42
CA LYS A 350 -7.08 -4.35 26.45
C LYS A 350 -7.99 -3.49 25.59
N ARG A 351 -8.96 -4.09 24.89
CA ARG A 351 -9.90 -3.35 24.03
C ARG A 351 -10.65 -2.19 24.68
N ASN A 352 -10.74 -2.16 26.02
CA ASN A 352 -11.43 -1.14 26.80
C ASN A 352 -10.47 -0.15 27.50
N VAL A 353 -9.17 -0.19 27.22
CA VAL A 353 -8.23 0.83 27.69
C VAL A 353 -8.51 2.15 26.97
N THR A 354 -8.42 3.25 27.70
CA THR A 354 -8.62 4.59 27.14
C THR A 354 -7.33 5.10 26.50
N TRP A 355 -7.45 5.66 25.30
CA TRP A 355 -6.36 6.39 24.64
C TRP A 355 -6.39 7.86 25.07
N GLN A 356 -5.30 8.31 25.67
CA GLN A 356 -5.10 9.69 26.10
C GLN A 356 -4.44 10.48 24.97
N TYR A 357 -4.97 11.65 24.64
CA TYR A 357 -4.34 12.56 23.70
C TYR A 357 -3.10 13.23 24.32
N GLU A 358 -2.00 13.28 23.58
CA GLU A 358 -0.68 13.78 23.98
C GLU A 358 -0.23 15.03 23.18
N GLY A 359 -1.14 15.61 22.39
CA GLY A 359 -0.82 16.72 21.49
C GLY A 359 -0.29 16.27 20.11
N PRO A 360 -0.01 17.21 19.21
CA PRO A 360 0.62 16.91 17.92
C PRO A 360 2.11 16.63 18.12
N VAL A 361 2.54 15.39 17.89
CA VAL A 361 3.98 15.06 17.95
C VAL A 361 4.77 15.74 16.83
N LEU A 362 4.10 16.03 15.72
CA LEU A 362 4.64 16.72 14.56
C LEU A 362 3.53 17.49 13.82
N ALA A 363 3.82 18.72 13.40
CA ALA A 363 3.05 19.49 12.44
C ALA A 363 3.99 20.05 11.36
N ASP A 364 3.57 19.98 10.09
CA ASP A 364 4.45 20.36 8.97
C ASP A 364 4.08 21.72 8.37
N PHE A 365 4.65 22.76 8.96
CA PHE A 365 4.50 24.13 8.50
C PHE A 365 5.27 24.41 7.20
N GLY A 366 6.29 23.62 6.87
CA GLY A 366 6.96 23.66 5.57
C GLY A 366 6.02 23.34 4.42
N HIS A 367 4.96 22.58 4.69
CA HIS A 367 3.95 22.14 3.74
C HIS A 367 2.53 22.45 4.21
N GLN A 368 2.30 23.55 4.94
CA GLN A 368 0.97 23.90 5.47
C GLN A 368 -0.13 24.00 4.40
N LEU A 369 0.25 24.18 3.14
CA LEU A 369 -0.70 24.22 2.03
C LEU A 369 -1.38 22.87 1.79
N SER A 370 -0.75 21.76 2.20
CA SER A 370 -1.34 20.43 2.11
C SER A 370 -2.57 20.34 3.01
N ARG A 371 -3.59 19.59 2.57
CA ARG A 371 -4.87 19.49 3.27
C ARG A 371 -4.72 18.87 4.66
N THR A 372 -4.06 17.72 4.72
CA THR A 372 -3.89 16.87 5.91
C THR A 372 -2.78 15.86 5.65
N TYR A 373 -2.38 15.13 6.68
CA TYR A 373 -1.61 13.89 6.50
C TYR A 373 -2.50 12.73 6.04
N GLU A 374 -1.87 11.73 5.43
CA GLU A 374 -2.38 10.35 5.33
C GLU A 374 -1.26 9.37 5.72
N CYS A 375 -1.64 8.19 6.22
CA CYS A 375 -0.76 7.07 6.56
C CYS A 375 0.49 7.47 7.38
N PRO A 376 0.30 7.99 8.61
CA PRO A 376 1.43 8.36 9.45
C PRO A 376 2.12 7.12 10.03
N ASP A 377 3.41 7.25 10.32
CA ASP A 377 4.17 6.30 11.11
C ASP A 377 5.14 7.04 12.04
N LEU A 378 5.43 6.46 13.20
CA LEU A 378 6.35 7.01 14.19
C LEU A 378 7.07 5.87 14.90
N PHE A 379 8.39 5.81 14.73
CA PHE A 379 9.22 4.74 15.30
C PHE A 379 10.63 5.25 15.66
N GLN A 380 11.40 4.39 16.33
CA GLN A 380 12.82 4.61 16.56
C GLN A 380 13.66 3.63 15.75
N LEU A 381 14.76 4.13 15.19
CA LEU A 381 15.66 3.37 14.32
C LEU A 381 17.05 4.00 14.37
N ASP A 382 18.09 3.16 14.54
CA ASP A 382 19.50 3.57 14.57
C ASP A 382 19.79 4.76 15.50
N GLY A 383 19.13 4.78 16.66
CA GLY A 383 19.32 5.82 17.70
C GLY A 383 18.60 7.14 17.43
N LYS A 384 17.74 7.22 16.40
CA LYS A 384 16.92 8.38 16.09
C LYS A 384 15.43 8.05 16.10
N THR A 385 14.60 9.07 16.24
CA THR A 385 13.16 8.97 16.01
C THR A 385 12.87 9.36 14.56
N VAL A 386 12.03 8.58 13.90
CA VAL A 386 11.58 8.80 12.52
C VAL A 386 10.07 8.94 12.53
N ALA A 387 9.56 9.98 11.90
CA ALA A 387 8.16 10.10 11.51
C ALA A 387 8.04 10.00 9.99
N ILE A 388 6.99 9.36 9.48
CA ILE A 388 6.67 9.26 8.05
C ILE A 388 5.21 9.65 7.85
N GLY A 389 4.88 10.36 6.77
CA GLY A 389 3.50 10.67 6.42
C GLY A 389 3.36 11.26 5.02
N ALA A 390 2.21 11.02 4.39
CA ALA A 390 1.88 11.53 3.07
C ALA A 390 1.20 12.90 3.11
N LEU A 391 1.53 13.78 2.16
CA LEU A 391 0.97 15.13 2.09
C LEU A 391 -0.18 15.22 1.09
N MET A 392 -1.43 15.15 1.57
CA MET A 392 -2.63 15.17 0.72
C MET A 392 -2.76 16.49 -0.03
N HIS A 393 -3.16 16.43 -1.31
CA HIS A 393 -3.44 17.57 -2.19
C HIS A 393 -2.26 18.55 -2.37
N TYR A 394 -1.02 18.06 -2.34
CA TYR A 394 0.19 18.85 -2.54
C TYR A 394 1.01 18.31 -3.71
N ARG A 395 1.47 19.19 -4.60
CA ARG A 395 2.55 18.90 -5.56
C ARG A 395 3.79 19.63 -5.11
N ASP A 396 4.95 18.99 -5.10
CA ASP A 396 6.22 19.68 -4.83
C ASP A 396 6.66 20.56 -6.01
N LYS A 397 7.75 21.33 -5.88
CA LYS A 397 8.23 22.19 -6.97
C LYS A 397 8.57 21.43 -8.26
N GLN A 398 8.90 20.14 -8.15
CA GLN A 398 9.17 19.25 -9.28
C GLN A 398 7.89 18.72 -9.95
N GLY A 399 6.72 18.89 -9.32
CA GLY A 399 5.43 18.46 -9.82
C GLY A 399 5.00 17.07 -9.36
N ARG A 400 5.69 16.44 -8.40
CA ARG A 400 5.31 15.13 -7.86
C ARG A 400 4.15 15.29 -6.88
N PHE A 401 3.10 14.50 -7.04
CA PHE A 401 1.83 14.66 -6.32
C PHE A 401 1.74 13.73 -5.10
N GLN A 402 1.35 14.30 -3.97
CA GLN A 402 1.18 13.62 -2.67
C GLN A 402 2.39 12.76 -2.30
N GLN A 403 3.58 13.35 -2.32
CA GLN A 403 4.77 12.62 -1.90
C GLN A 403 4.69 12.21 -0.43
N VAL A 404 5.28 11.05 -0.12
CA VAL A 404 5.47 10.57 1.25
C VAL A 404 6.76 11.17 1.80
N ARG A 405 6.66 11.87 2.93
CA ARG A 405 7.79 12.55 3.58
C ARG A 405 8.24 11.79 4.82
N TRP A 406 9.56 11.72 5.03
CA TRP A 406 10.14 11.31 6.31
C TRP A 406 10.73 12.51 7.06
N TYR A 407 10.75 12.40 8.38
CA TYR A 407 11.34 13.37 9.30
C TYR A 407 12.20 12.60 10.31
N VAL A 408 13.50 12.86 10.33
CA VAL A 408 14.45 12.25 11.26
C VAL A 408 14.84 13.27 12.32
N GLY A 409 14.81 12.85 13.58
CA GLY A 409 15.09 13.76 14.69
C GLY A 409 15.22 13.08 16.03
N ASP A 410 15.12 13.89 17.09
CA ASP A 410 15.08 13.42 18.47
C ASP A 410 13.71 13.74 19.07
N LEU A 411 13.08 12.76 19.70
CA LEU A 411 11.86 13.01 20.45
C LEU A 411 12.19 13.73 21.78
N LYS A 412 11.58 14.90 22.00
CA LYS A 412 11.78 15.73 23.19
C LYS A 412 10.58 15.65 24.11
N ASP A 413 10.85 15.58 25.40
CA ASP A 413 9.83 15.77 26.43
C ASP A 413 9.59 17.28 26.59
N THR A 414 8.34 17.71 26.47
CA THR A 414 7.96 19.11 26.57
C THR A 414 6.80 19.26 27.54
N ALA A 415 6.52 20.49 27.98
CA ALA A 415 5.40 20.75 28.89
C ALA A 415 4.04 20.29 28.31
N ASP A 416 3.92 20.22 26.99
CA ASP A 416 2.69 19.88 26.27
C ASP A 416 2.69 18.43 25.73
N GLY A 417 3.66 17.62 26.15
CA GLY A 417 3.83 16.22 25.74
C GLY A 417 4.99 15.98 24.78
N PRO A 418 5.13 14.75 24.23
CA PRO A 418 6.23 14.40 23.34
C PRO A 418 6.18 15.17 22.03
N ARG A 419 7.32 15.73 21.59
CA ARG A 419 7.45 16.48 20.34
C ARG A 419 8.70 16.09 19.58
N LEU A 420 8.58 15.83 18.28
CA LEU A 420 9.74 15.49 17.45
C LEU A 420 10.53 16.76 17.12
N GLN A 421 11.75 16.88 17.64
CA GLN A 421 12.69 17.88 17.14
C GLN A 421 13.27 17.37 15.83
N VAL A 422 12.75 17.87 14.71
CA VAL A 422 13.21 17.50 13.37
C VAL A 422 14.63 18.01 13.18
N GLY A 423 15.54 17.10 12.84
CA GLY A 423 16.92 17.42 12.43
C GLY A 423 17.08 17.43 10.92
N ASN A 424 16.35 16.58 10.21
CA ASN A 424 16.36 16.50 8.75
C ASN A 424 15.04 15.93 8.21
N SER A 425 14.70 16.25 6.96
CA SER A 425 13.52 15.71 6.28
C SER A 425 13.74 15.62 4.78
N ASP A 426 13.14 14.62 4.14
CA ASP A 426 13.14 14.47 2.69
C ASP A 426 12.01 13.53 2.24
N TRP A 427 11.92 13.26 0.94
CA TRP A 427 10.99 12.28 0.39
C TRP A 427 11.47 10.84 0.63
N CYS A 428 10.51 9.94 0.89
CA CYS A 428 10.78 8.49 0.96
C CYS A 428 11.09 7.89 -0.41
N ASP A 429 10.54 8.50 -1.46
CA ASP A 429 10.67 8.06 -2.83
C ASP A 429 10.71 9.27 -3.77
N PHE A 430 11.66 9.31 -4.71
CA PHE A 430 11.82 10.44 -5.63
C PHE A 430 11.01 10.32 -6.92
N GLY A 431 10.37 9.18 -7.16
CA GLY A 431 9.45 8.95 -8.28
C GLY A 431 8.06 9.51 -8.00
N THR A 432 7.01 8.78 -8.37
CA THR A 432 5.61 9.18 -8.11
C THR A 432 4.71 7.96 -7.98
N GLY A 433 3.72 8.07 -7.11
CA GLY A 433 2.74 7.01 -6.87
C GLY A 433 3.16 5.99 -5.81
N TYR A 434 4.39 6.02 -5.28
CA TYR A 434 4.75 5.32 -4.05
C TYR A 434 4.05 6.00 -2.87
N TYR A 435 2.98 5.39 -2.35
CA TYR A 435 2.05 6.02 -1.43
C TYR A 435 1.70 5.11 -0.24
N ALA A 436 0.95 5.65 0.72
CA ALA A 436 0.35 4.92 1.83
C ALA A 436 1.32 4.00 2.59
N THR A 437 2.50 4.51 2.94
CA THR A 437 3.52 3.67 3.58
C THR A 437 3.09 3.24 4.97
N GLN A 438 3.35 1.98 5.31
CA GLN A 438 3.28 1.49 6.68
C GLN A 438 4.51 0.63 6.97
N SER A 439 5.10 0.80 8.14
CA SER A 439 6.25 0.01 8.58
C SER A 439 5.91 -0.93 9.74
N PHE A 440 6.76 -1.92 10.00
CA PHE A 440 6.74 -2.74 11.21
C PHE A 440 8.15 -3.17 11.59
N ALA A 441 8.33 -3.60 12.84
CA ALA A 441 9.53 -4.30 13.27
C ALA A 441 9.27 -5.81 13.24
N ASP A 442 10.14 -6.59 12.60
CA ASP A 442 10.10 -8.05 12.74
C ASP A 442 10.76 -8.51 14.06
N ASP A 443 10.72 -9.82 14.34
CA ASP A 443 11.25 -10.38 15.58
C ASP A 443 12.79 -10.29 15.72
N ASP A 444 13.46 -10.05 14.59
CA ASP A 444 14.91 -9.79 14.49
C ASP A 444 15.23 -8.29 14.65
N GLY A 445 14.22 -7.43 14.75
CA GLY A 445 14.33 -5.99 14.96
C GLY A 445 14.55 -5.17 13.69
N ARG A 446 14.43 -5.77 12.50
CA ARG A 446 14.49 -5.03 11.23
C ARG A 446 13.27 -4.14 11.09
N ARG A 447 13.46 -2.90 10.66
CA ARG A 447 12.37 -1.99 10.30
C ARG A 447 12.06 -2.15 8.83
N ILE A 448 10.92 -2.77 8.51
CA ILE A 448 10.50 -3.08 7.14
C ILE A 448 9.28 -2.23 6.80
N VAL A 449 9.25 -1.66 5.59
CA VAL A 449 8.16 -0.83 5.09
C VAL A 449 7.62 -1.36 3.77
N PHE A 450 6.30 -1.29 3.59
CA PHE A 450 5.62 -1.43 2.31
C PHE A 450 4.99 -0.10 1.93
N GLY A 451 4.91 0.18 0.63
CA GLY A 451 4.06 1.22 0.05
C GLY A 451 3.11 0.63 -0.99
N TRP A 452 2.04 1.35 -1.28
CA TRP A 452 1.13 1.05 -2.39
C TRP A 452 1.51 1.87 -3.62
N TYR A 453 1.49 1.26 -4.80
CA TYR A 453 1.62 1.98 -6.07
C TYR A 453 0.26 2.44 -6.59
N THR A 454 -0.04 3.72 -6.36
CA THR A 454 -1.17 4.43 -6.98
C THR A 454 -0.83 4.89 -8.39
N ASP A 455 -1.85 4.95 -9.25
CA ASP A 455 -1.69 5.17 -10.69
C ASP A 455 -1.67 6.64 -11.11
N PHE A 456 -0.87 7.46 -10.42
CA PHE A 456 -0.61 8.84 -10.87
C PHE A 456 -0.01 8.93 -12.28
N PRO A 457 0.85 7.97 -12.72
CA PRO A 457 1.30 7.90 -14.11
C PRO A 457 0.22 7.51 -15.15
N ALA A 458 -1.01 7.16 -14.73
CA ALA A 458 -2.12 6.75 -15.60
C ALA A 458 -1.80 5.57 -16.54
N MET A 459 -1.14 4.53 -16.02
CA MET A 459 -0.72 3.34 -16.75
C MET A 459 -1.78 2.23 -16.74
N ARG A 460 -2.70 2.23 -15.78
CA ARG A 460 -3.70 1.18 -15.61
C ARG A 460 -4.97 1.51 -16.39
N VAL A 461 -5.52 0.48 -17.03
CA VAL A 461 -6.77 0.57 -17.79
C VAL A 461 -7.72 -0.48 -17.28
N GLU A 462 -8.96 -0.07 -16.99
CA GLU A 462 -10.02 -0.99 -16.61
C GLU A 462 -10.29 -1.98 -17.74
N LYS A 463 -10.15 -3.27 -17.43
CA LYS A 463 -10.47 -4.40 -18.30
C LYS A 463 -10.84 -5.61 -17.45
N PRO A 464 -11.48 -6.64 -18.00
CA PRO A 464 -11.67 -7.89 -17.29
C PRO A 464 -10.35 -8.56 -16.88
N CYS A 465 -10.42 -9.46 -15.90
CA CYS A 465 -9.32 -10.32 -15.49
C CYS A 465 -8.04 -9.54 -15.09
N ILE A 466 -8.22 -8.44 -14.37
CA ILE A 466 -7.13 -7.54 -13.94
C ILE A 466 -7.37 -7.02 -12.51
N ALA A 467 -6.29 -6.62 -11.85
CA ALA A 467 -6.31 -5.84 -10.61
C ALA A 467 -5.93 -4.38 -10.87
N ASN A 468 -6.26 -3.51 -9.91
CA ASN A 468 -5.81 -2.14 -9.83
C ASN A 468 -5.23 -1.88 -8.44
N GLY A 469 -3.91 -1.89 -8.37
CA GLY A 469 -3.17 -1.76 -7.11
C GLY A 469 -2.14 -2.87 -7.00
N MET A 470 -0.94 -2.49 -6.57
CA MET A 470 0.13 -3.42 -6.20
C MET A 470 0.90 -2.84 -5.03
N MET A 471 1.54 -3.69 -4.22
CA MET A 471 2.48 -3.26 -3.20
C MET A 471 3.88 -3.12 -3.78
N SER A 472 4.69 -2.23 -3.22
CA SER A 472 6.14 -2.21 -3.47
C SER A 472 6.79 -3.51 -3.01
N LEU A 473 8.02 -3.76 -3.49
CA LEU A 473 8.91 -4.67 -2.77
C LEU A 473 9.07 -4.20 -1.31
N PRO A 474 9.23 -5.13 -0.35
CA PRO A 474 9.47 -4.77 1.04
C PRO A 474 10.83 -4.07 1.15
N ARG A 475 10.87 -2.87 1.74
CA ARG A 475 12.11 -2.12 1.94
C ARG A 475 12.54 -2.18 3.40
N GLU A 476 13.80 -2.54 3.65
CA GLU A 476 14.45 -2.36 4.95
C GLU A 476 14.91 -0.92 5.10
N LEU A 477 14.62 -0.32 6.26
CA LEU A 477 14.96 1.05 6.58
C LEU A 477 16.16 1.12 7.52
N HIS A 478 16.97 2.16 7.35
CA HIS A 478 18.01 2.58 8.29
C HIS A 478 18.09 4.10 8.37
N VAL A 479 18.65 4.64 9.46
CA VAL A 479 19.07 6.04 9.55
C VAL A 479 20.59 6.11 9.49
N ARG A 480 21.11 6.77 8.46
CA ARG A 480 22.55 6.99 8.26
C ARG A 480 22.82 8.48 8.10
N ASP A 481 23.73 9.01 8.91
CA ASP A 481 24.09 10.44 8.91
C ASP A 481 22.89 11.39 8.98
N GLY A 482 21.86 10.99 9.74
CA GLY A 482 20.63 11.76 9.92
C GLY A 482 19.68 11.76 8.72
N ARG A 483 19.87 10.86 7.74
CA ARG A 483 18.95 10.64 6.61
C ARG A 483 18.35 9.24 6.70
N LEU A 484 17.08 9.13 6.29
CA LEU A 484 16.46 7.82 6.12
C LEU A 484 16.99 7.19 4.82
N THR A 485 17.44 5.94 4.91
CA THR A 485 17.84 5.13 3.76
C THR A 485 16.89 3.94 3.62
N SER A 486 16.57 3.54 2.39
CA SER A 486 15.68 2.40 2.12
C SER A 486 16.22 1.53 0.99
N ARG A 487 16.18 0.21 1.15
CA ARG A 487 16.63 -0.77 0.15
C ARG A 487 15.75 -2.03 0.26
N PRO A 488 15.53 -2.81 -0.82
CA PRO A 488 14.80 -4.07 -0.71
C PRO A 488 15.38 -4.95 0.40
N VAL A 489 14.51 -5.71 1.08
CA VAL A 489 14.94 -6.69 2.08
C VAL A 489 15.82 -7.77 1.43
N LYS A 490 16.70 -8.41 2.21
CA LYS A 490 17.58 -9.48 1.72
C LYS A 490 16.82 -10.58 0.97
N GLU A 491 15.60 -10.90 1.42
CA GLU A 491 14.76 -11.95 0.86
C GLU A 491 14.39 -11.63 -0.60
N ALA A 492 14.17 -10.36 -0.94
CA ALA A 492 13.92 -9.98 -2.33
C ALA A 492 15.11 -10.31 -3.24
N TYR A 493 16.35 -10.11 -2.78
CA TYR A 493 17.53 -10.50 -3.56
C TYR A 493 17.71 -12.01 -3.65
N GLU A 494 17.41 -12.73 -2.56
CA GLU A 494 17.58 -14.18 -2.48
C GLU A 494 16.54 -14.93 -3.31
N GLN A 495 15.32 -14.40 -3.41
CA GLN A 495 14.19 -15.06 -4.07
C GLN A 495 13.95 -14.61 -5.52
N LEU A 496 14.32 -13.37 -5.88
CA LEU A 496 13.93 -12.81 -7.19
C LEU A 496 15.06 -12.75 -8.22
N LEU A 497 16.33 -12.85 -7.82
CA LEU A 497 17.44 -12.71 -8.76
C LEU A 497 17.75 -14.05 -9.45
N GLY A 498 17.28 -14.19 -10.68
CA GLY A 498 17.51 -15.35 -11.52
C GLY A 498 18.84 -15.30 -12.28
N ASP A 499 18.83 -15.91 -13.47
CA ASP A 499 20.01 -16.07 -14.32
C ASP A 499 20.60 -14.74 -14.79
N ARG A 500 21.93 -14.68 -14.88
CA ARG A 500 22.65 -13.53 -15.46
C ARG A 500 22.40 -13.42 -16.95
N LEU A 501 22.16 -12.19 -17.41
CA LEU A 501 21.96 -11.85 -18.81
C LEU A 501 23.30 -11.49 -19.49
N GLU A 502 23.41 -11.84 -20.77
CA GLU A 502 24.58 -11.53 -21.58
C GLU A 502 24.54 -10.08 -22.07
N ALA A 503 25.69 -9.40 -21.98
CA ALA A 503 25.85 -8.05 -22.49
C ALA A 503 26.12 -8.07 -24.00
N HIS A 504 25.42 -7.21 -24.72
CA HIS A 504 25.65 -6.91 -26.13
C HIS A 504 26.04 -5.43 -26.28
N ALA A 505 26.65 -5.07 -27.41
CA ALA A 505 27.00 -3.68 -27.69
C ALA A 505 26.82 -3.35 -29.17
N ASP A 506 26.34 -2.14 -29.43
CA ASP A 506 26.22 -1.55 -30.76
C ASP A 506 26.63 -0.06 -30.73
N GLU A 507 26.34 0.68 -31.80
CA GLU A 507 26.65 2.12 -31.90
C GLU A 507 25.89 3.01 -30.90
N ASN A 508 24.81 2.49 -30.29
CA ASN A 508 23.93 3.19 -29.36
C ASN A 508 24.17 2.78 -27.89
N GLY A 509 25.20 1.98 -27.59
CA GLY A 509 25.61 1.64 -26.23
C GLY A 509 25.64 0.15 -25.93
N THR A 510 25.72 -0.17 -24.64
CA THR A 510 25.64 -1.56 -24.14
C THR A 510 24.19 -1.89 -23.82
N PHE A 511 23.72 -3.05 -24.23
CA PHE A 511 22.34 -3.48 -24.02
C PHE A 511 22.23 -4.96 -23.65
N PHE A 512 21.08 -5.31 -23.08
CA PHE A 512 20.71 -6.65 -22.64
C PHE A 512 19.30 -6.94 -23.14
N ILE A 513 19.10 -8.10 -23.74
CA ILE A 513 17.77 -8.60 -24.08
C ILE A 513 17.19 -9.18 -22.78
N VAL A 514 16.01 -8.68 -22.38
CA VAL A 514 15.39 -9.02 -21.11
C VAL A 514 14.17 -9.93 -21.33
N PRO A 515 14.25 -11.22 -20.97
CA PRO A 515 13.11 -12.12 -21.07
C PRO A 515 11.90 -11.61 -20.29
N ASN A 516 10.72 -11.64 -20.90
CA ASN A 516 9.44 -11.20 -20.29
C ASN A 516 9.47 -9.78 -19.68
N ASN A 517 10.42 -8.94 -20.07
CA ASN A 517 10.56 -7.56 -19.63
C ASN A 517 10.61 -7.41 -18.09
N ALA A 518 11.22 -8.38 -17.40
CA ALA A 518 11.41 -8.38 -15.95
C ALA A 518 12.88 -8.66 -15.61
N TYR A 519 13.56 -7.71 -14.95
CA TYR A 519 14.98 -7.81 -14.64
C TYR A 519 15.40 -7.03 -13.39
N TYR A 520 16.55 -7.44 -12.88
CA TYR A 520 17.35 -6.71 -11.92
C TYR A 520 18.65 -6.24 -12.59
N THR A 521 19.12 -5.05 -12.24
CA THR A 521 20.48 -4.60 -12.58
C THR A 521 21.16 -3.95 -11.39
N ASP A 522 22.47 -4.20 -11.24
CA ASP A 522 23.39 -3.55 -10.30
C ASP A 522 24.56 -2.96 -11.08
N MET A 523 24.65 -1.64 -11.11
CA MET A 523 25.68 -0.93 -11.86
C MET A 523 26.51 -0.02 -10.95
N HIS A 524 27.83 -0.12 -11.08
CA HIS A 524 28.78 0.75 -10.39
C HIS A 524 29.44 1.72 -11.36
N LEU A 525 29.37 3.00 -11.07
CA LEU A 525 29.92 4.10 -11.85
C LEU A 525 31.20 4.61 -11.18
N ALA A 526 32.27 4.81 -11.94
CA ALA A 526 33.56 5.24 -11.39
C ALA A 526 33.61 6.74 -11.07
N ASP A 527 32.74 7.53 -11.68
CA ASP A 527 32.79 8.99 -11.71
C ASP A 527 31.38 9.61 -11.81
N ASP A 528 31.33 10.95 -11.81
CA ASP A 528 30.08 11.72 -11.85
C ASP A 528 29.69 12.19 -13.26
N ASN A 529 30.28 11.61 -14.32
CA ASN A 529 29.97 12.00 -15.70
C ASN A 529 28.54 11.62 -16.09
N ASP A 530 28.04 12.27 -17.14
CA ASP A 530 26.69 12.06 -17.64
C ASP A 530 26.49 10.61 -18.11
N PHE A 531 25.27 10.11 -17.91
CA PHE A 531 24.85 8.80 -18.41
C PHE A 531 23.36 8.80 -18.76
N THR A 532 22.96 7.84 -19.59
CA THR A 532 21.56 7.51 -19.85
C THR A 532 21.39 6.01 -19.80
N MET A 533 20.41 5.56 -19.01
CA MET A 533 19.95 4.17 -18.98
C MET A 533 18.50 4.16 -19.50
N LEU A 534 18.25 3.49 -20.62
CA LEU A 534 16.90 3.11 -21.04
C LEU A 534 16.48 1.89 -20.23
N ILE A 535 15.45 2.07 -19.40
CA ILE A 535 14.94 1.04 -18.50
C ILE A 535 13.91 0.19 -19.21
N ALA A 536 12.97 0.82 -19.91
CA ALA A 536 11.90 0.16 -20.63
C ALA A 536 11.31 1.04 -21.72
N THR A 537 10.72 0.40 -22.73
CA THR A 537 9.85 1.03 -23.71
C THR A 537 8.45 0.44 -23.60
N GLY A 538 7.44 1.22 -23.95
CA GLY A 538 6.04 0.80 -23.92
C GLY A 538 5.18 1.57 -24.90
N THR A 539 3.87 1.41 -24.77
CA THR A 539 2.88 2.14 -25.56
C THR A 539 1.87 2.79 -24.63
N ASN A 540 1.64 4.09 -24.78
CA ASN A 540 0.66 4.82 -24.01
C ASN A 540 -0.73 4.30 -24.37
N THR A 541 -1.43 3.75 -23.38
CA THR A 541 -2.72 3.09 -23.57
C THR A 541 -3.83 4.04 -23.99
N ALA A 542 -3.71 5.34 -23.69
CA ALA A 542 -4.73 6.34 -24.01
C ALA A 542 -4.65 6.85 -25.47
N ASN A 543 -3.47 6.85 -26.09
CA ASN A 543 -3.27 7.45 -27.42
C ASN A 543 -2.47 6.59 -28.41
N GLY A 544 -1.88 5.46 -27.98
CA GLY A 544 -1.12 4.55 -28.83
C GLY A 544 0.30 5.01 -29.16
N ASN A 545 0.78 6.13 -28.60
CA ASN A 545 2.13 6.62 -28.84
C ASN A 545 3.18 5.80 -28.07
N SER A 546 4.41 5.76 -28.59
CA SER A 546 5.55 5.13 -27.91
C SER A 546 5.86 5.84 -26.60
N MET A 547 6.20 5.07 -25.58
CA MET A 547 6.71 5.56 -24.30
C MET A 547 8.13 5.06 -24.06
N GLU A 548 8.92 5.87 -23.34
CA GLU A 548 10.25 5.50 -22.85
C GLU A 548 10.37 5.83 -21.37
N LEU A 549 10.99 4.94 -20.60
CA LEU A 549 11.41 5.17 -19.23
C LEU A 549 12.93 5.14 -19.16
N GLN A 550 13.52 6.16 -18.55
CA GLN A 550 14.97 6.29 -18.45
C GLN A 550 15.42 6.75 -17.06
N LEU A 551 16.63 6.36 -16.67
CA LEU A 551 17.39 7.04 -15.63
C LEU A 551 18.51 7.85 -16.31
N GLN A 552 18.60 9.14 -16.02
CA GLN A 552 19.60 10.01 -16.63
C GLN A 552 20.36 10.80 -15.57
N ARG A 553 21.67 10.93 -15.75
CA ARG A 553 22.47 11.97 -15.10
C ARG A 553 22.89 13.04 -16.10
N ARG A 554 22.61 14.30 -15.78
CA ARG A 554 23.04 15.48 -16.56
C ARG A 554 23.60 16.54 -15.63
N ASN A 555 24.85 16.92 -15.82
CA ASN A 555 25.55 17.91 -15.00
C ASN A 555 25.43 17.62 -13.48
N GLY A 556 25.63 16.36 -13.09
CA GLY A 556 25.59 15.92 -11.69
C GLY A 556 24.19 15.66 -11.10
N VAL A 557 23.11 16.01 -11.81
CA VAL A 557 21.73 15.73 -11.35
C VAL A 557 21.25 14.43 -11.95
N THR A 558 20.89 13.47 -11.08
CA THR A 558 20.34 12.16 -11.48
C THR A 558 18.83 12.15 -11.30
N ARG A 559 18.09 11.74 -12.34
CA ARG A 559 16.62 11.73 -12.35
C ARG A 559 16.03 10.58 -13.16
N LEU A 560 14.84 10.13 -12.78
CA LEU A 560 13.98 9.37 -13.70
C LEU A 560 13.39 10.31 -14.75
N VAL A 561 13.21 9.82 -15.97
CA VAL A 561 12.65 10.56 -17.09
C VAL A 561 11.70 9.67 -17.84
N THR A 562 10.48 10.14 -18.03
CA THR A 562 9.48 9.52 -18.91
C THR A 562 9.34 10.32 -20.19
N LYS A 563 9.00 9.63 -21.28
CA LYS A 563 8.55 10.25 -22.53
C LYS A 563 7.30 9.56 -23.01
N GLY A 564 6.38 10.32 -23.59
CA GLY A 564 5.10 9.83 -24.10
C GLY A 564 4.08 9.54 -23.00
N THR A 565 4.31 9.95 -21.75
CA THR A 565 3.42 9.69 -20.60
C THR A 565 2.70 10.97 -20.15
N VAL A 566 1.74 10.84 -19.22
CA VAL A 566 1.06 12.00 -18.63
C VAL A 566 1.89 12.72 -17.55
N VAL A 567 3.08 12.22 -17.24
CA VAL A 567 4.00 12.79 -16.24
C VAL A 567 5.33 13.24 -16.84
N ASP A 568 5.38 13.43 -18.17
CA ASP A 568 6.57 13.90 -18.88
C ASP A 568 7.06 15.29 -18.43
N ASP A 569 6.18 16.09 -17.82
CA ASP A 569 6.49 17.42 -17.30
C ASP A 569 6.98 17.42 -15.84
N VAL A 570 7.07 16.24 -15.20
CA VAL A 570 7.50 16.09 -13.81
C VAL A 570 9.01 15.83 -13.74
N ASP A 571 9.71 16.52 -12.84
CA ASP A 571 11.16 16.35 -12.62
C ASP A 571 11.43 15.35 -11.49
N PHE A 572 11.67 14.08 -11.82
CA PHE A 572 11.95 13.04 -10.82
C PHE A 572 13.40 13.09 -10.32
N ASP A 573 13.82 14.23 -9.80
CA ASP A 573 15.14 14.47 -9.20
C ASP A 573 15.34 13.59 -7.97
N SER A 574 16.41 12.78 -8.00
CA SER A 574 16.80 11.90 -6.91
C SER A 574 17.18 12.62 -5.61
N GLY A 575 17.49 13.92 -5.68
CA GLY A 575 17.80 14.75 -4.51
C GLY A 575 19.17 14.47 -3.90
N ILE A 576 19.98 13.59 -4.51
CA ILE A 576 21.35 13.29 -4.08
C ILE A 576 22.35 13.56 -5.21
N THR A 577 23.59 13.83 -4.83
CA THR A 577 24.72 13.98 -5.76
C THR A 577 25.64 12.77 -5.67
N ASP A 578 26.66 12.70 -6.53
CA ASP A 578 27.69 11.67 -6.45
C ASP A 578 27.14 10.23 -6.51
N VAL A 579 26.20 9.99 -7.42
CA VAL A 579 25.65 8.65 -7.64
C VAL A 579 26.76 7.74 -8.18
N ARG A 580 27.06 6.67 -7.44
CA ARG A 580 28.12 5.70 -7.75
C ARG A 580 27.62 4.27 -7.85
N ARG A 581 26.46 3.97 -7.28
CA ARG A 581 25.78 2.68 -7.45
C ARG A 581 24.33 2.91 -7.83
N VAL A 582 23.88 2.20 -8.85
CA VAL A 582 22.49 2.20 -9.35
C VAL A 582 21.99 0.77 -9.34
N GLU A 583 20.99 0.49 -8.52
CA GLU A 583 20.23 -0.76 -8.55
C GLU A 583 18.85 -0.48 -9.14
N ILE A 584 18.38 -1.32 -10.07
CA ILE A 584 17.04 -1.20 -10.67
C ILE A 584 16.36 -2.56 -10.65
N PHE A 585 15.15 -2.59 -10.14
CA PHE A 585 14.18 -3.66 -10.35
C PHE A 585 13.13 -3.13 -11.33
N PHE A 586 13.04 -3.74 -12.51
CA PHE A 586 11.95 -3.47 -13.44
C PHE A 586 11.14 -4.74 -13.58
N ASP A 587 9.86 -4.68 -13.25
CA ASP A 587 8.99 -5.84 -13.19
C ASP A 587 7.76 -5.64 -14.08
N ARG A 588 7.99 -5.73 -15.40
CA ARG A 588 6.98 -5.63 -16.48
C ARG A 588 6.32 -4.25 -16.61
N ASN A 589 5.70 -3.75 -15.54
CA ASN A 589 4.88 -2.54 -15.52
C ASN A 589 5.21 -1.57 -14.37
N VAL A 590 6.27 -1.82 -13.61
CA VAL A 590 6.71 -0.99 -12.49
C VAL A 590 8.25 -0.96 -12.41
N VAL A 591 8.80 0.18 -12.02
CA VAL A 591 10.24 0.35 -11.76
C VAL A 591 10.45 0.71 -10.29
N GLU A 592 11.47 0.11 -9.67
CA GLU A 592 12.07 0.56 -8.40
C GLU A 592 13.58 0.75 -8.57
N VAL A 593 14.06 1.97 -8.36
CA VAL A 593 15.48 2.36 -8.45
C VAL A 593 16.01 2.66 -7.05
N PHE A 594 17.19 2.14 -6.71
CA PHE A 594 17.89 2.41 -5.47
C PHE A 594 19.30 2.92 -5.76
N LEU A 595 19.62 4.10 -5.25
CA LEU A 595 20.90 4.78 -5.48
C LEU A 595 21.77 4.72 -4.22
N ASN A 596 23.09 4.53 -4.40
CA ASN A 596 24.08 4.58 -3.32
C ASN A 596 23.74 3.73 -2.08
N ASN A 597 23.26 2.50 -2.29
CA ASN A 597 22.83 1.58 -1.22
C ASN A 597 21.60 2.09 -0.44
N GLY A 598 20.66 2.73 -1.14
CA GLY A 598 19.39 3.18 -0.58
C GLY A 598 19.41 4.60 -0.01
N GLU A 599 20.43 5.41 -0.32
CA GLU A 599 20.48 6.83 0.04
C GLU A 599 19.31 7.61 -0.59
N ALA A 600 18.92 7.21 -1.80
CA ALA A 600 17.68 7.62 -2.45
C ALA A 600 17.03 6.41 -3.12
N ALA A 601 15.70 6.32 -3.03
CA ALA A 601 14.89 5.35 -3.74
C ALA A 601 13.89 6.10 -4.64
N GLY A 602 13.61 5.58 -5.83
CA GLY A 602 12.71 6.21 -6.78
C GLY A 602 11.95 5.19 -7.58
N SER A 603 10.63 5.29 -7.59
CA SER A 603 9.78 4.28 -8.21
C SER A 603 8.50 4.87 -8.79
N MET A 604 7.97 4.19 -9.81
CA MET A 604 6.70 4.55 -10.44
C MET A 604 6.18 3.40 -11.28
N LEU A 605 4.88 3.43 -11.54
CA LEU A 605 4.29 2.60 -12.59
C LEU A 605 4.75 3.09 -13.97
N PHE A 606 5.14 2.14 -14.82
CA PHE A 606 5.44 2.37 -16.23
C PHE A 606 5.17 1.08 -17.00
N GLN A 607 4.14 1.06 -17.83
CA GLN A 607 3.78 -0.14 -18.59
C GLN A 607 4.78 -0.41 -19.71
N GLY A 608 5.71 -1.34 -19.47
CA GLY A 608 6.59 -1.89 -20.50
C GLY A 608 5.82 -2.66 -21.57
N ALA A 609 6.42 -2.83 -22.74
CA ALA A 609 5.90 -3.70 -23.79
C ALA A 609 5.79 -5.16 -23.29
N ASP A 610 4.83 -5.90 -23.85
CA ASP A 610 4.67 -7.33 -23.59
C ASP A 610 5.77 -8.15 -24.27
N GLY A 611 6.09 -9.32 -23.71
CA GLY A 611 7.19 -10.16 -24.19
C GLY A 611 8.55 -9.66 -23.72
N ASP A 612 9.59 -9.87 -24.54
CA ASP A 612 10.96 -9.51 -24.19
C ASP A 612 11.19 -8.00 -24.27
N GLY A 613 11.89 -7.46 -23.27
CA GLY A 613 12.31 -6.06 -23.19
C GLY A 613 13.79 -5.85 -23.54
N GLU A 614 14.25 -4.62 -23.36
CA GLU A 614 15.64 -4.25 -23.50
C GLU A 614 16.03 -3.29 -22.36
N PHE A 615 17.13 -3.61 -21.67
CA PHE A 615 17.85 -2.66 -20.82
C PHE A 615 19.07 -2.17 -21.59
N ARG A 616 19.26 -0.85 -21.67
CA ARG A 616 20.39 -0.25 -22.40
C ARG A 616 21.00 0.90 -21.63
N PHE A 617 22.31 1.06 -21.70
CA PHE A 617 22.98 2.22 -21.14
C PHE A 617 24.10 2.78 -22.01
N VAL A 618 24.32 4.07 -21.86
CA VAL A 618 25.46 4.85 -22.36
C VAL A 618 25.97 5.71 -21.21
N ALA A 619 27.27 5.66 -20.93
CA ALA A 619 27.92 6.51 -19.95
C ALA A 619 29.12 7.22 -20.61
N ASP A 620 29.24 8.53 -20.37
CA ASP A 620 30.39 9.32 -20.85
C ASP A 620 31.67 9.00 -20.04
N GLY A 621 31.47 8.53 -18.80
CA GLY A 621 32.51 8.07 -17.89
C GLY A 621 32.70 6.56 -17.89
N LYS A 622 33.50 6.08 -16.92
CA LYS A 622 33.78 4.64 -16.77
C LYS A 622 32.68 3.95 -15.94
N VAL A 623 32.18 2.83 -16.45
CA VAL A 623 31.38 1.85 -15.70
C VAL A 623 32.32 0.78 -15.16
N ASP A 624 32.39 0.63 -13.83
CA ASP A 624 33.30 -0.31 -13.16
C ASP A 624 32.78 -1.74 -13.23
N CYS A 625 31.47 -1.94 -13.02
CA CYS A 625 30.80 -3.21 -13.23
C CYS A 625 29.31 -3.00 -13.52
N VAL A 626 28.73 -4.00 -14.20
CA VAL A 626 27.30 -4.14 -14.43
C VAL A 626 26.93 -5.61 -14.28
N ASP A 627 25.93 -5.91 -13.46
CA ASP A 627 25.35 -7.25 -13.29
C ASP A 627 23.85 -7.14 -13.60
N VAL A 628 23.41 -7.72 -14.71
CA VAL A 628 21.99 -7.73 -15.11
C VAL A 628 21.49 -9.17 -15.04
N ARG A 629 20.33 -9.37 -14.43
CA ARG A 629 19.74 -10.69 -14.21
C ARG A 629 18.26 -10.69 -14.54
N VAL A 630 17.74 -11.84 -14.96
CA VAL A 630 16.30 -12.08 -15.02
C VAL A 630 15.71 -11.88 -13.61
N LEU A 631 14.51 -11.30 -13.55
CA LEU A 631 13.73 -11.23 -12.32
C LEU A 631 12.72 -12.37 -12.30
N ASP A 632 12.85 -13.27 -11.33
CA ASP A 632 11.93 -14.38 -11.14
C ASP A 632 10.56 -13.88 -10.62
N GLY A 633 9.49 -14.61 -10.97
CA GLY A 633 8.12 -14.28 -10.53
C GLY A 633 7.71 -15.05 -9.28
N ILE A 634 6.73 -14.53 -8.54
CA ILE A 634 6.32 -15.07 -7.22
C ILE A 634 5.13 -16.05 -7.27
N TRP A 635 4.58 -16.31 -8.47
CA TRP A 635 3.33 -17.05 -8.65
C TRP A 635 3.49 -18.37 -9.42
N ARG A 636 4.70 -18.70 -9.91
CA ARG A 636 4.96 -19.84 -10.79
C ARG A 636 6.16 -20.67 -10.37
#